data_AF-A0A9D2PS61-F1
#
_entry.id   AF-A0A9D2PS61-F1
#
_cell.length_a   1.000
_cell.length_b   1.000
_cell.length_c   1.000
_cell.angle_alpha   90.00
_cell.angle_beta   90.00
_cell.angle_gamma   90.00
#
_symmetry.space_group_name_H-M   'P 1'
#
loop_
_entity.id
_entity.type
_entity.pdbx_description
1 polymer ?
#
loop_
_entity_poly.entity_id
_entity_poly.type
_entity_poly.pdbx_seq_one_letter_code
_entity_poly.pdbx_strand_id
1 'polypeptide(L)'
;MRIIPKRTKVRMELFKGIELVDVLVAGAGMGLSASFLVSNLPAHLALSIVTLIITVGLVVPIEDDKGYILIYNVLKYAGRYKIFYKRSAKEAVFKEAASREKQEDTGKKKGRGTKKKGPVISGMSLEDITPFTEIDGSFIAYGSSYSAVVMSIPSVEFRFYSESRQNSVIDRCFGSILRTAASDEVISMVKLDRPVIYDDFIQSEQVKMEDLKEAYLNGLLTDEELTIRVGIVHDRIRQLMDFDYKNKVYMPFHYLMFFHKDRNFLQGQIENAIATFAGNNMICHQLKGEELAVFLKYSYGMEFDEREVKNLSPEEYMDWILPDVVRFTGRTVQYDELITHNFRLRDYPMVVGNAWGSSMFNMLGTRVVLKMTPVDRYKAIRQIDRSIDELREQESNTGKTSKLMEVSMHIESLSEVLRLLQGENEVLFNVNTFVTVDDYELSQQQKTPEGRKTKNLTSFKKQVRRELSEEGFKVTDLFLQQFEAYSSAQLSGYDAFKKYQRGIQSSSVAAAFPYVYKSLCDDGGIYVGQSSGVPVFINFFQRDRERVNSNTVIIGKSGSGKSYATKTILTQLAAENSKIFILDPENEYSKLAMNMKGKIIDVGSATQGRLNPFHIITNLTDEEGDEDGDEAAATSFTTHLQFLEEFYRQILPGIDSDALEYLNNITIRMYEVKGIDDTTDLSTLTPEDFPTFDDLYDKILNDFQMTSGEYSKSNLRVLLNYISKFATGGRNSALWNGAASISTNENFIVFNFQSLLANKNNTIANAQMLLVLKWLDNEIIKNRDYNIKYNASRKIVVVIDEAHVFIDSKYPIALDFMYQLAKRIRKYNGMQMVITQNIKDFVGTEELARKSTAIINASQYSFIFPLAPNDMQDLCKLYEKAGAINESEQEDIVNNGRGRAFVITSPSERTCVDIVAAEGIEDLFTM
;
A
#
# COMPACT_ATOMS: atom_id res chain seq x y z
N MET A 1 7.41 27.00 0.01
CA MET A 1 8.58 26.47 0.76
C MET A 1 8.73 27.22 2.08
N ARG A 2 9.18 26.55 3.14
CA ARG A 2 9.39 27.12 4.49
C ARG A 2 10.88 27.12 4.83
N ILE A 3 11.30 27.97 5.78
CA ILE A 3 12.71 28.13 6.17
C ILE A 3 12.95 27.51 7.55
N ILE A 4 13.96 26.65 7.69
CA ILE A 4 14.46 26.20 8.98
C ILE A 4 15.77 26.95 9.24
N PRO A 5 15.86 27.78 10.29
CA PRO A 5 17.10 28.52 10.57
C PRO A 5 18.24 27.55 10.93
N LYS A 6 19.50 28.00 10.95
CA LYS A 6 20.73 27.17 11.12
C LYS A 6 21.34 27.15 12.53
N ARG A 7 21.23 28.23 13.33
CA ARG A 7 21.41 28.25 14.81
C ARG A 7 20.51 29.32 15.43
N THR A 8 19.66 28.92 16.38
CA THR A 8 18.73 29.84 17.07
C THR A 8 19.04 29.98 18.56
N LYS A 9 19.94 29.16 19.12
CA LYS A 9 20.41 29.29 20.51
C LYS A 9 21.84 29.82 20.52
N VAL A 10 22.02 30.90 21.26
CA VAL A 10 23.31 31.49 21.62
C VAL A 10 24.02 30.62 22.64
N ARG A 11 25.33 30.37 22.48
CA ARG A 11 26.18 29.82 23.55
C ARG A 11 26.55 30.96 24.50
N MET A 12 26.50 30.71 25.81
CA MET A 12 26.94 31.71 26.80
C MET A 12 28.47 31.83 26.73
N GLU A 13 28.96 32.74 25.89
CA GLU A 13 30.38 33.03 25.68
C GLU A 13 30.80 34.21 26.56
N LEU A 14 31.99 34.12 27.19
CA LEU A 14 32.57 35.23 27.94
C LEU A 14 33.23 36.24 27.00
N PHE A 15 33.87 35.74 25.94
CA PHE A 15 34.51 36.56 24.89
C PHE A 15 34.94 35.68 23.71
N LYS A 16 34.62 36.05 22.46
CA LYS A 16 35.14 35.45 21.21
C LYS A 16 35.22 33.91 21.19
N GLY A 17 34.13 33.19 21.41
CA GLY A 17 34.13 31.71 21.36
C GLY A 17 34.68 31.01 22.61
N ILE A 18 35.08 31.77 23.64
CA ILE A 18 35.63 31.26 24.89
C ILE A 18 34.52 31.19 25.95
N GLU A 19 34.23 29.97 26.41
CA GLU A 19 33.32 29.67 27.51
C GLU A 19 34.06 29.73 28.86
N LEU A 20 33.34 29.89 29.97
CA LEU A 20 33.92 29.87 31.31
C LEU A 20 34.76 28.60 31.59
N VAL A 21 34.30 27.46 31.07
CA VAL A 21 35.00 26.18 31.23
C VAL A 21 36.33 26.18 30.49
N ASP A 22 36.45 26.90 29.37
CA ASP A 22 37.72 27.01 28.64
C ASP A 22 38.76 27.77 29.44
N VAL A 23 38.34 28.85 30.10
CA VAL A 23 39.23 29.65 30.96
C VAL A 23 39.71 28.79 32.13
N LEU A 24 38.84 27.95 32.69
CA LEU A 24 39.19 27.03 33.76
C LEU A 24 40.15 25.92 33.28
N VAL A 25 39.88 25.30 32.13
CA VAL A 25 40.75 24.25 31.56
C VAL A 25 42.10 24.82 31.15
N ALA A 26 42.11 25.98 30.48
CA ALA A 26 43.33 26.69 30.12
C ALA A 26 44.12 27.13 31.35
N GLY A 27 43.45 27.67 32.37
CA GLY A 27 44.05 28.05 33.65
C GLY A 27 44.69 26.85 34.38
N ALA A 28 43.97 25.73 34.46
CA ALA A 28 44.49 24.51 35.06
C ALA A 28 45.70 23.96 34.28
N GLY A 29 45.63 23.92 32.94
CA GLY A 29 46.72 23.46 32.10
C GLY A 29 47.96 24.37 32.15
N MET A 30 47.77 25.69 32.19
CA MET A 30 48.86 26.66 32.41
C MET A 30 49.50 26.50 33.79
N GLY A 31 48.70 26.30 34.84
CA GLY A 31 49.21 26.05 36.20
C GLY A 31 49.99 24.73 36.30
N LEU A 32 49.53 23.68 35.62
CA LEU A 32 50.21 22.39 35.56
C LEU A 32 51.55 22.50 34.81
N SER A 33 51.56 23.21 33.67
CA SER A 33 52.78 23.50 32.90
C SER A 33 53.80 24.31 33.72
N ALA A 34 53.34 25.34 34.44
CA ALA A 34 54.19 26.14 35.33
C ALA A 34 54.77 25.29 36.48
N SER A 35 53.98 24.36 37.02
CA SER A 35 54.45 23.43 38.05
C SER A 35 55.55 22.50 37.54
N PHE A 36 55.46 22.03 36.29
CA PHE A 36 56.54 21.27 35.66
C PHE A 36 57.79 22.11 35.47
N LEU A 37 57.69 23.36 35.02
CA LEU A 37 58.85 24.27 34.85
C LEU A 37 59.64 24.49 36.14
N VAL A 38 58.97 24.48 37.30
CA VAL A 38 59.60 24.70 38.62
C VAL A 38 60.01 23.38 39.30
N SER A 39 59.72 22.23 38.69
CA SER A 39 59.99 20.91 39.28
C SER A 39 61.43 20.42 39.06
N ASN A 40 61.93 19.60 39.99
CA ASN A 40 63.23 18.91 39.87
C ASN A 40 63.16 17.61 39.05
N LEU A 41 62.14 17.44 38.21
CA LEU A 41 61.99 16.23 37.40
C LEU A 41 62.98 16.22 36.21
N PRO A 42 63.52 15.04 35.84
CA PRO A 42 64.25 14.92 34.58
C PRO A 42 63.32 15.25 33.40
N ALA A 43 63.81 16.02 32.43
CA ALA A 43 63.06 16.51 31.27
C ALA A 43 61.86 17.44 31.59
N HIS A 44 61.89 18.17 32.70
CA HIS A 44 60.85 19.12 33.12
C HIS A 44 60.45 20.16 32.03
N LEU A 45 61.41 20.67 31.23
CA LEU A 45 61.14 21.56 30.09
C LEU A 45 60.29 20.87 29.00
N ALA A 46 60.63 19.64 28.65
CA ALA A 46 59.88 18.87 27.66
C ALA A 46 58.47 18.54 28.16
N LEU A 47 58.33 18.17 29.45
CA LEU A 47 57.04 17.92 30.08
C LEU A 47 56.15 19.18 30.09
N SER A 48 56.70 20.34 30.45
CA SER A 48 55.97 21.61 30.38
C SER A 48 55.47 21.91 28.95
N ILE A 49 56.35 21.81 27.94
CA ILE A 49 55.98 22.06 26.53
C ILE A 49 54.88 21.09 26.07
N VAL A 50 55.01 19.80 26.39
CA VAL A 50 54.00 18.78 26.05
C VAL A 50 52.67 19.10 26.72
N THR A 51 52.65 19.47 28.00
CA THR A 51 51.42 19.84 28.69
C THR A 51 50.76 21.10 28.12
N LEU A 52 51.55 22.08 27.67
CA LEU A 52 51.04 23.26 27.00
C LEU A 52 50.38 22.89 25.66
N ILE A 53 51.03 22.06 24.85
CA ILE A 53 50.51 21.58 23.56
C ILE A 53 49.20 20.82 23.77
N ILE A 54 49.13 19.92 24.76
CA ILE A 54 47.90 19.19 25.09
C ILE A 54 46.81 20.16 25.54
N THR A 55 47.12 21.12 26.41
CA THR A 55 46.14 22.11 26.90
C THR A 55 45.56 22.93 25.75
N VAL A 56 46.40 23.38 24.81
CA VAL A 56 45.95 24.07 23.60
C VAL A 56 45.06 23.16 22.76
N GLY A 57 45.48 21.91 22.53
CA GLY A 57 44.67 20.92 21.79
C GLY A 57 43.34 20.58 22.45
N LEU A 58 43.20 20.76 23.77
CA LEU A 58 41.94 20.52 24.49
C LEU A 58 40.95 21.67 24.37
N VAL A 59 41.42 22.91 24.25
CA VAL A 59 40.57 24.11 24.20
C VAL A 59 40.24 24.49 22.75
N VAL A 60 41.11 24.17 21.80
CA VAL A 60 40.85 24.40 20.38
C VAL A 60 39.74 23.45 19.90
N PRO A 61 38.66 23.96 19.27
CA PRO A 61 37.55 23.14 18.79
C PRO A 61 37.96 22.29 17.59
N ILE A 62 37.52 21.03 17.57
CA ILE A 62 37.61 20.10 16.45
C ILE A 62 36.17 19.81 16.01
N GLU A 63 35.82 20.16 14.77
CA GLU A 63 34.48 19.89 14.17
C GLU A 63 33.25 20.37 15.00
N ASP A 64 33.42 21.45 15.81
CA ASP A 64 32.43 22.16 16.67
C ASP A 64 32.50 21.90 18.20
N ASP A 65 33.17 20.83 18.64
CA ASP A 65 33.34 20.49 20.06
C ASP A 65 34.81 20.58 20.49
N LYS A 66 35.05 20.98 21.75
CA LYS A 66 36.40 21.16 22.29
C LYS A 66 36.99 19.83 22.74
N GLY A 67 38.29 19.63 22.57
CA GLY A 67 38.97 18.37 22.88
C GLY A 67 38.76 17.87 24.32
N TYR A 68 38.56 18.76 25.30
CA TYR A 68 38.25 18.35 26.68
C TYR A 68 36.87 17.69 26.82
N ILE A 69 35.91 17.94 25.92
CA ILE A 69 34.59 17.30 25.94
C ILE A 69 34.75 15.79 25.66
N LEU A 70 35.67 15.42 24.76
CA LEU A 70 36.00 14.02 24.51
C LEU A 70 36.58 13.35 25.75
N ILE A 71 37.52 14.00 26.45
CA ILE A 71 38.09 13.47 27.70
C ILE A 71 37.00 13.32 28.77
N TYR A 72 36.13 14.32 28.92
CA TYR A 72 35.00 14.25 29.84
C TYR A 72 34.09 13.05 29.51
N ASN A 73 33.76 12.84 28.24
CA ASN A 73 32.97 11.70 27.80
C ASN A 73 33.68 10.36 28.05
N VAL A 74 35.00 10.28 27.85
CA VAL A 74 35.82 9.10 28.20
C VAL A 74 35.74 8.78 29.69
N LEU A 75 35.98 9.77 30.54
CA LEU A 75 35.93 9.60 32.00
C LEU A 75 34.53 9.21 32.47
N LYS A 76 33.50 9.89 31.94
CA LYS A 76 32.09 9.61 32.24
C LYS A 76 31.68 8.21 31.82
N TYR A 77 32.10 7.77 30.63
CA TYR A 77 31.85 6.42 30.13
C TYR A 77 32.61 5.37 30.95
N ALA A 78 33.85 5.64 31.34
CA ALA A 78 34.64 4.74 32.17
C ALA A 78 34.04 4.53 33.57
N GLY A 79 33.46 5.58 34.16
CA GLY A 79 32.86 5.54 35.50
C GLY A 79 31.42 5.02 35.58
N ARG A 80 30.78 4.67 34.46
CA ARG A 80 29.38 4.21 34.43
C ARG A 80 29.25 2.69 34.34
N TYR A 81 28.13 2.19 34.86
CA TYR A 81 27.69 0.83 34.60
C TYR A 81 27.40 0.64 33.10
N LYS A 82 27.81 -0.52 32.58
CA LYS A 82 27.71 -0.84 31.14
C LYS A 82 26.68 -1.91 30.84
N ILE A 83 26.27 -2.69 31.84
CA ILE A 83 25.35 -3.81 31.67
C ILE A 83 24.30 -3.70 32.77
N PHE A 84 23.04 -3.74 32.36
CA PHE A 84 21.87 -3.67 33.22
C PHE A 84 21.03 -4.92 32.98
N TYR A 85 20.60 -5.57 34.06
CA TYR A 85 19.78 -6.77 34.01
C TYR A 85 18.41 -6.45 34.58
N LYS A 86 17.37 -6.97 33.94
CA LYS A 86 16.01 -7.02 34.48
C LYS A 86 16.01 -7.80 35.80
N ARG A 87 15.23 -7.37 36.80
CA ARG A 87 15.26 -7.96 38.15
C ARG A 87 14.95 -9.46 38.15
N SER A 88 13.94 -9.89 37.40
CA SER A 88 13.57 -11.30 37.25
C SER A 88 14.69 -12.13 36.59
N ALA A 89 15.31 -11.61 35.53
CA ALA A 89 16.45 -12.27 34.86
C ALA A 89 17.71 -12.33 35.73
N LYS A 90 17.96 -11.30 36.54
CA LYS A 90 19.11 -11.21 37.46
C LYS A 90 19.12 -12.38 38.45
N GLU A 91 17.96 -12.75 39.00
CA GLU A 91 17.83 -13.89 39.92
C GLU A 91 18.18 -15.24 39.26
N ALA A 92 17.80 -15.44 37.99
CA ALA A 92 18.12 -16.64 37.24
C ALA A 92 19.64 -16.76 36.98
N VAL A 93 20.28 -15.66 36.57
CA VAL A 93 21.74 -15.60 36.37
C VAL A 93 22.49 -15.87 37.69
N PHE A 94 22.00 -15.35 38.82
CA PHE A 94 22.58 -15.65 40.13
C PHE A 94 22.46 -17.14 40.49
N LYS A 95 21.32 -17.77 40.22
CA LYS A 95 21.11 -19.21 40.45
C LYS A 95 22.02 -20.08 39.57
N GLU A 96 22.22 -19.71 38.31
CA GLU A 96 23.09 -20.44 37.37
C GLU A 96 24.58 -20.24 37.66
N ALA A 97 25.00 -19.04 38.07
CA ALA A 97 26.38 -18.80 38.52
C ALA A 97 26.70 -19.58 39.80
N ALA A 98 25.77 -19.63 40.75
CA ALA A 98 25.92 -20.39 41.99
C ALA A 98 25.92 -21.92 41.77
N SER A 99 25.25 -22.44 40.72
CA SER A 99 25.28 -23.87 40.38
C SER A 99 26.58 -24.26 39.67
N ARG A 100 27.14 -23.40 38.81
CA ARG A 100 28.46 -23.60 38.18
C ARG A 100 29.62 -23.55 39.19
N GLU A 101 29.58 -22.65 40.17
CA GLU A 101 30.56 -22.64 41.28
C GLU A 101 30.50 -23.92 42.13
N LYS A 102 29.30 -24.47 42.36
CA LYS A 102 29.13 -25.76 43.08
C LYS A 102 29.63 -26.97 42.29
N GLN A 103 29.55 -26.96 40.96
CA GLN A 103 30.11 -28.03 40.12
C GLN A 103 31.64 -27.98 40.04
N GLU A 104 32.25 -26.78 39.96
CA GLU A 104 33.71 -26.64 39.97
C GLU A 104 34.35 -27.06 41.31
N ASP A 105 33.67 -26.88 42.44
CA ASP A 105 34.19 -27.22 43.77
C ASP A 105 34.18 -28.74 44.09
N THR A 106 33.48 -29.56 43.29
CA THR A 106 33.50 -31.02 43.42
C THR A 106 34.66 -31.71 42.69
N GLY A 107 35.54 -30.93 42.03
CA GLY A 107 36.48 -31.47 41.05
C GLY A 107 37.90 -30.91 41.03
N LYS A 108 38.59 -30.64 42.16
CA LYS A 108 40.05 -30.92 42.35
C LYS A 108 40.68 -30.30 43.61
N LYS A 109 41.70 -31.03 44.10
CA LYS A 109 42.54 -30.85 45.29
C LYS A 109 43.32 -29.52 45.40
N LYS A 110 43.42 -29.06 46.66
CA LYS A 110 44.51 -28.31 47.34
C LYS A 110 45.55 -27.60 46.46
N GLY A 111 45.47 -26.27 46.41
CA GLY A 111 46.54 -25.34 45.99
C GLY A 111 46.29 -23.93 46.54
N ARG A 112 47.32 -23.28 47.09
CA ARG A 112 47.30 -22.00 47.81
C ARG A 112 46.60 -20.85 47.06
N GLY A 113 45.52 -20.34 47.66
CA GLY A 113 45.32 -18.92 47.97
C GLY A 113 45.48 -17.88 46.87
N THR A 114 44.52 -17.81 45.94
CA THR A 114 43.92 -16.53 45.52
C THR A 114 42.43 -16.75 45.43
N LYS A 115 41.65 -16.13 46.33
CA LYS A 115 40.19 -16.05 46.20
C LYS A 115 39.90 -15.31 44.89
N LYS A 116 39.63 -16.04 43.80
CA LYS A 116 38.91 -15.47 42.66
C LYS A 116 37.55 -15.04 43.23
N LYS A 117 37.38 -13.73 43.43
CA LYS A 117 36.05 -13.16 43.67
C LYS A 117 35.21 -13.54 42.44
N GLY A 118 34.18 -14.36 42.62
CA GLY A 118 33.11 -14.50 41.64
C GLY A 118 32.60 -13.11 41.23
N PRO A 119 32.02 -12.95 40.02
CA PRO A 119 31.60 -11.65 39.54
C PRO A 119 30.57 -11.07 40.52
N VAL A 120 30.95 -10.03 41.24
CA VAL A 120 30.05 -9.25 42.07
C VAL A 120 29.14 -8.49 41.12
N ILE A 121 27.97 -9.05 40.77
CA ILE A 121 26.91 -8.35 40.04
C ILE A 121 26.15 -7.45 41.03
N SER A 122 26.86 -6.54 41.70
CA SER A 122 26.24 -5.43 42.43
C SER A 122 26.09 -4.27 41.44
N GLY A 123 24.98 -4.26 40.70
CA GLY A 123 24.67 -3.21 39.73
C GLY A 123 23.21 -2.80 39.81
N MET A 124 22.96 -1.54 39.43
CA MET A 124 21.62 -1.01 39.14
C MET A 124 20.87 -1.97 38.21
N SER A 125 19.59 -2.12 38.48
CA SER A 125 18.67 -2.92 37.68
C SER A 125 18.21 -2.15 36.43
N LEU A 126 17.69 -2.86 35.43
CA LEU A 126 17.21 -2.23 34.20
C LEU A 126 16.05 -1.26 34.48
N GLU A 127 15.19 -1.61 35.42
CA GLU A 127 14.07 -0.82 35.92
C GLU A 127 14.51 0.55 36.46
N ASP A 128 15.77 0.68 36.91
CA ASP A 128 16.31 1.95 37.42
C ASP A 128 16.71 2.92 36.29
N ILE A 129 16.83 2.43 35.05
CA ILE A 129 17.17 3.24 33.87
C ILE A 129 16.03 3.35 32.86
N THR A 130 14.97 2.56 33.03
CA THR A 130 13.72 2.66 32.26
C THR A 130 12.96 3.95 32.65
N PRO A 131 12.53 4.77 31.68
CA PRO A 131 11.91 6.06 32.00
C PRO A 131 10.46 5.96 32.50
N PHE A 132 9.71 4.93 32.07
CA PHE A 132 8.31 4.73 32.41
C PHE A 132 8.15 3.64 33.49
N THR A 133 7.13 3.76 34.32
CA THR A 133 6.91 2.92 35.50
C THR A 133 5.75 1.95 35.37
N GLU A 134 4.65 2.37 34.74
CA GLU A 134 3.43 1.56 34.58
C GLU A 134 2.56 2.09 33.43
N ILE A 135 1.62 1.26 32.99
CA ILE A 135 0.53 1.63 32.08
C ILE A 135 -0.75 1.68 32.90
N ASP A 136 -1.40 2.84 32.93
CA ASP A 136 -2.64 3.09 33.66
C ASP A 136 -3.74 3.48 32.68
N GLY A 137 -4.50 2.47 32.22
CA GLY A 137 -5.55 2.64 31.22
C GLY A 137 -5.00 3.18 29.89
N SER A 138 -5.21 4.47 29.63
CA SER A 138 -4.74 5.19 28.45
C SER A 138 -3.47 6.02 28.68
N PHE A 139 -2.89 5.97 29.87
CA PHE A 139 -1.73 6.77 30.26
C PHE A 139 -0.49 5.91 30.45
N ILE A 140 0.64 6.42 29.99
CA ILE A 140 1.97 5.93 30.39
C ILE A 140 2.45 6.79 31.56
N ALA A 141 2.72 6.17 32.70
CA ALA A 141 3.22 6.88 33.88
C ALA A 141 4.75 6.93 33.89
N TYR A 142 5.32 8.08 34.23
CA TYR A 142 6.77 8.29 34.39
C TYR A 142 7.06 8.58 35.88
N GLY A 143 6.67 7.65 36.75
CA GLY A 143 6.62 7.83 38.20
C GLY A 143 5.68 8.97 38.60
N SER A 144 6.06 9.75 39.62
CA SER A 144 5.28 10.91 40.07
C SER A 144 5.55 12.20 39.27
N SER A 145 6.30 12.12 38.17
CA SER A 145 6.82 13.32 37.48
C SER A 145 5.84 13.87 36.45
N TYR A 146 5.34 13.03 35.55
CA TYR A 146 4.40 13.36 34.48
C TYR A 146 3.80 12.07 33.89
N SER A 147 2.76 12.23 33.05
CA SER A 147 2.16 11.14 32.28
C SER A 147 2.26 11.42 30.78
N ALA A 148 2.02 10.42 29.94
CA ALA A 148 1.88 10.59 28.50
C ALA A 148 0.63 9.89 27.97
N VAL A 149 0.10 10.43 26.88
CA VAL A 149 -0.91 9.79 26.03
C VAL A 149 -0.36 9.64 24.62
N VAL A 150 -0.79 8.59 23.92
CA VAL A 150 -0.30 8.23 22.59
C VAL A 150 -1.46 8.07 21.63
N MET A 151 -1.35 8.66 20.45
CA MET A 151 -2.24 8.40 19.33
C MET A 151 -1.47 7.82 18.14
N SER A 152 -2.04 6.81 17.48
CA SER A 152 -1.60 6.35 16.18
C SER A 152 -2.20 7.24 15.09
N ILE A 153 -1.41 7.50 14.06
CA ILE A 153 -1.81 8.33 12.93
C ILE A 153 -1.69 7.49 11.65
N PRO A 154 -2.78 7.34 10.88
CA PRO A 154 -2.74 6.57 9.65
C PRO A 154 -1.88 7.29 8.60
N SER A 155 -1.26 6.51 7.73
CA SER A 155 -0.52 7.04 6.59
C SER A 155 -1.48 7.53 5.51
N VAL A 156 -1.07 8.54 4.76
CA VAL A 156 -1.83 9.15 3.66
C VAL A 156 -0.98 9.29 2.41
N GLU A 157 -1.61 9.16 1.24
CA GLU A 157 -0.92 9.37 -0.03
C GLU A 157 -0.88 10.86 -0.37
N PHE A 158 0.20 11.50 0.09
CA PHE A 158 0.36 12.95 0.03
C PHE A 158 0.69 13.47 -1.39
N ARG A 159 1.22 12.60 -2.27
CA ARG A 159 1.64 12.96 -3.64
C ARG A 159 0.47 13.44 -4.51
N PHE A 160 -0.75 12.94 -4.28
CA PHE A 160 -1.93 13.28 -5.09
C PHE A 160 -2.72 14.48 -4.58
N TYR A 161 -2.37 15.02 -3.41
CA TYR A 161 -3.05 16.21 -2.91
C TYR A 161 -2.58 17.43 -3.69
N SER A 162 -3.53 18.29 -4.09
CA SER A 162 -3.18 19.62 -4.60
C SER A 162 -2.37 20.38 -3.55
N GLU A 163 -1.50 21.29 -3.98
CA GLU A 163 -0.67 22.08 -3.05
C GLU A 163 -1.53 22.79 -1.98
N SER A 164 -2.72 23.27 -2.36
CA SER A 164 -3.70 23.85 -1.45
C SER A 164 -4.19 22.85 -0.38
N ARG A 165 -4.52 21.62 -0.78
CA ARG A 165 -4.93 20.56 0.16
C ARG A 165 -3.78 20.14 1.06
N GLN A 166 -2.57 19.99 0.50
CA GLN A 166 -1.35 19.70 1.28
C GLN A 166 -1.10 20.76 2.35
N ASN A 167 -1.13 22.05 1.97
CA ASN A 167 -0.95 23.16 2.91
C ASN A 167 -2.07 23.20 3.97
N SER A 168 -3.32 22.87 3.60
CA SER A 168 -4.41 22.78 4.57
C SER A 168 -4.18 21.68 5.61
N VAL A 169 -3.79 20.47 5.18
CA VAL A 169 -3.52 19.35 6.10
C VAL A 169 -2.31 19.65 6.98
N ILE A 170 -1.27 20.26 6.44
CA ILE A 170 -0.07 20.61 7.22
C ILE A 170 -0.34 21.77 8.18
N ASP A 171 -0.78 22.93 7.69
CA ASP A 171 -0.79 24.16 8.50
C ASP A 171 -2.08 24.33 9.31
N ARG A 172 -3.23 23.93 8.75
CA ARG A 172 -4.55 24.10 9.41
C ARG A 172 -4.93 22.90 10.28
N CYS A 173 -4.58 21.68 9.86
CA CYS A 173 -4.82 20.49 10.67
C CYS A 173 -3.66 20.24 11.63
N PHE A 174 -2.50 19.78 11.15
CA PHE A 174 -1.43 19.39 12.07
C PHE A 174 -0.79 20.57 12.81
N GLY A 175 -0.56 21.69 12.12
CA GLY A 175 0.00 22.89 12.71
C GLY A 175 -0.89 23.51 13.79
N SER A 176 -2.22 23.38 13.69
CA SER A 176 -3.13 23.90 14.73
C SER A 176 -3.02 23.08 16.02
N ILE A 177 -2.90 21.76 15.92
CA ILE A 177 -2.66 20.85 17.05
C ILE A 177 -1.35 21.20 17.75
N LEU A 178 -0.27 21.49 16.99
CA LEU A 178 0.98 21.91 17.62
C LEU A 178 0.83 23.26 18.35
N ARG A 179 0.04 24.19 17.83
CA ARG A 179 -0.17 25.51 18.44
C ARG A 179 -1.04 25.49 19.70
N THR A 180 -1.79 24.41 19.98
CA THR A 180 -2.54 24.27 21.25
C THR A 180 -1.66 23.81 22.43
N ALA A 181 -0.39 23.49 22.17
CA ALA A 181 0.54 22.98 23.17
C ALA A 181 0.87 24.02 24.26
N ALA A 182 0.87 23.57 25.52
CA ALA A 182 1.26 24.42 26.64
C ALA A 182 2.79 24.58 26.75
N SER A 183 3.27 25.67 27.34
CA SER A 183 4.71 26.00 27.40
C SER A 183 5.60 24.98 28.12
N ASP A 184 5.01 24.13 28.96
CA ASP A 184 5.67 23.08 29.75
C ASP A 184 5.37 21.66 29.22
N GLU A 185 4.62 21.55 28.13
CA GLU A 185 4.33 20.30 27.44
C GLU A 185 5.51 19.85 26.57
N VAL A 186 5.71 18.54 26.48
CA VAL A 186 6.60 17.95 25.47
C VAL A 186 5.71 17.20 24.48
N ILE A 187 5.97 17.38 23.19
CA ILE A 187 5.33 16.61 22.12
C ILE A 187 6.42 15.78 21.46
N SER A 188 6.12 14.53 21.11
CA SER A 188 7.05 13.71 20.32
C SER A 188 6.34 13.07 19.13
N MET A 189 6.92 13.26 17.93
CA MET A 189 6.60 12.41 16.80
C MET A 189 7.49 11.18 16.86
N VAL A 190 6.87 10.01 16.81
CA VAL A 190 7.54 8.73 16.95
C VAL A 190 7.21 7.87 15.75
N LYS A 191 8.24 7.27 15.16
CA LYS A 191 8.08 6.17 14.21
C LYS A 191 8.73 4.91 14.74
N LEU A 192 7.97 3.83 14.67
CA LEU A 192 8.39 2.47 14.98
C LEU A 192 8.05 1.59 13.78
N ASP A 193 8.92 0.66 13.42
CA ASP A 193 8.54 -0.40 12.50
C ASP A 193 7.73 -1.45 13.26
N ARG A 194 6.67 -1.97 12.64
CA ARG A 194 5.86 -3.07 13.19
C ARG A 194 5.49 -4.05 12.09
N PRO A 195 5.38 -5.36 12.41
CA PRO A 195 4.88 -6.33 11.48
C PRO A 195 3.39 -6.10 11.24
N VAL A 196 2.95 -6.31 10.01
CA VAL A 196 1.52 -6.37 9.68
C VAL A 196 0.99 -7.71 10.18
N ILE A 197 -0.09 -7.68 10.96
CA ILE A 197 -0.77 -8.88 11.43
C ILE A 197 -1.83 -9.26 10.39
N TYR A 198 -1.77 -10.50 9.88
CA TYR A 198 -2.67 -10.99 8.83
C TYR A 198 -3.76 -11.94 9.36
N ASP A 199 -3.99 -11.99 10.68
CA ASP A 199 -5.01 -12.85 11.30
C ASP A 199 -6.40 -12.68 10.68
N ASP A 200 -6.84 -11.44 10.48
CA ASP A 200 -8.17 -11.13 9.91
C ASP A 200 -8.27 -11.60 8.44
N PHE A 201 -7.18 -11.48 7.67
CA PHE A 201 -7.10 -12.02 6.32
C PHE A 201 -7.21 -13.54 6.33
N ILE A 202 -6.47 -14.22 7.21
CA ILE A 202 -6.52 -15.69 7.35
C ILE A 202 -7.94 -16.14 7.71
N GLN A 203 -8.60 -15.46 8.65
CA GLN A 203 -9.99 -15.76 9.00
C GLN A 203 -10.93 -15.53 7.82
N SER A 204 -10.76 -14.44 7.06
CA SER A 204 -11.58 -14.18 5.88
C SER A 204 -11.44 -15.26 4.80
N GLU A 205 -10.24 -15.81 4.60
CA GLU A 205 -10.01 -16.94 3.68
C GLU A 205 -10.68 -18.23 4.15
N GLN A 206 -10.74 -18.47 5.47
CA GLN A 206 -11.44 -19.62 6.02
C GLN A 206 -12.96 -19.53 5.77
N VAL A 207 -13.55 -18.35 5.91
CA VAL A 207 -14.97 -18.12 5.59
C VAL A 207 -15.23 -18.38 4.10
N LYS A 208 -14.38 -17.86 3.20
CA LYS A 208 -14.50 -18.13 1.75
C LYS A 208 -14.45 -19.62 1.41
N MET A 209 -13.67 -20.41 2.16
CA MET A 209 -13.63 -21.86 2.02
C MET A 209 -14.94 -22.53 2.47
N GLU A 210 -15.62 -22.00 3.49
CA GLU A 210 -16.95 -22.47 3.90
C GLU A 210 -18.01 -22.14 2.84
N ASP A 211 -17.97 -20.94 2.25
CA ASP A 211 -18.87 -20.53 1.16
C ASP A 211 -18.76 -21.47 -0.06
N LEU A 212 -17.54 -21.92 -0.41
CA LEU A 212 -17.32 -22.90 -1.48
C LEU A 212 -17.96 -24.26 -1.16
N LYS A 213 -17.90 -24.71 0.10
CA LYS A 213 -18.54 -25.97 0.51
C LYS A 213 -20.06 -25.86 0.44
N GLU A 214 -20.63 -24.72 0.84
CA GLU A 214 -22.06 -24.47 0.72
C GLU A 214 -22.50 -24.44 -0.75
N ALA A 215 -21.73 -23.81 -1.63
CA ALA A 215 -22.00 -23.81 -3.07
C ALA A 215 -21.98 -25.24 -3.67
N TYR A 216 -21.07 -26.10 -3.22
CA TYR A 216 -21.05 -27.51 -3.58
C TYR A 216 -22.30 -28.26 -3.10
N LEU A 217 -22.73 -28.06 -1.84
CA LEU A 217 -23.95 -28.67 -1.30
C LEU A 217 -25.21 -28.23 -2.05
N ASN A 218 -25.21 -27.01 -2.58
CA ASN A 218 -26.27 -26.47 -3.45
C ASN A 218 -26.20 -26.97 -4.91
N GLY A 219 -25.26 -27.87 -5.24
CA GLY A 219 -25.11 -28.47 -6.57
C GLY A 219 -24.50 -27.56 -7.64
N LEU A 220 -23.86 -26.45 -7.24
CA LEU A 220 -23.25 -25.49 -8.17
C LEU A 220 -21.83 -25.81 -8.58
N LEU A 221 -21.15 -26.68 -7.82
CA LEU A 221 -19.77 -27.06 -8.06
C LEU A 221 -19.70 -28.57 -8.20
N THR A 222 -18.87 -29.03 -9.12
CA THR A 222 -18.48 -30.43 -9.16
C THR A 222 -17.44 -30.71 -8.07
N ASP A 223 -17.27 -31.98 -7.69
CA ASP A 223 -16.26 -32.38 -6.70
C ASP A 223 -14.83 -32.02 -7.16
N GLU A 224 -14.56 -32.17 -8.46
CA GLU A 224 -13.28 -31.78 -9.05
C GLU A 224 -13.06 -30.26 -9.00
N GLU A 225 -14.10 -29.46 -9.31
CA GLU A 225 -14.01 -28.00 -9.27
C GLU A 225 -13.83 -27.46 -7.85
N LEU A 226 -14.54 -28.05 -6.88
CA LEU A 226 -14.37 -27.73 -5.46
C LEU A 226 -12.94 -28.01 -5.01
N THR A 227 -12.37 -29.16 -5.38
CA THR A 227 -11.02 -29.57 -4.98
C THR A 227 -9.96 -28.56 -5.45
N ILE A 228 -10.04 -28.10 -6.70
CA ILE A 228 -9.11 -27.09 -7.23
C ILE A 228 -9.28 -25.75 -6.52
N ARG A 229 -10.52 -25.26 -6.36
CA ARG A 229 -10.78 -23.96 -5.72
C ARG A 229 -10.35 -23.94 -4.26
N VAL A 230 -10.62 -25.00 -3.51
CA VAL A 230 -10.18 -25.17 -2.11
C VAL A 230 -8.66 -25.26 -2.03
N GLY A 231 -8.00 -25.93 -2.99
CA GLY A 231 -6.54 -25.95 -3.10
C GLY A 231 -5.94 -24.55 -3.18
N ILE A 232 -6.50 -23.68 -4.03
CA ILE A 232 -6.07 -22.28 -4.17
C ILE A 232 -6.24 -21.51 -2.86
N VAL A 233 -7.38 -21.65 -2.18
CA VAL A 233 -7.60 -20.99 -0.87
C VAL A 233 -6.61 -21.49 0.19
N HIS A 234 -6.30 -22.79 0.20
CA HIS A 234 -5.28 -23.34 1.09
C HIS A 234 -3.88 -22.77 0.84
N ASP A 235 -3.49 -22.61 -0.43
CA ASP A 235 -2.21 -22.00 -0.78
C ASP A 235 -2.16 -20.51 -0.37
N ARG A 236 -3.27 -19.77 -0.52
CA ARG A 236 -3.41 -18.39 0.00
C ARG A 236 -3.24 -18.33 1.52
N ILE A 237 -3.91 -19.21 2.26
CA ILE A 237 -3.75 -19.29 3.72
C ILE A 237 -2.30 -19.59 4.09
N ARG A 238 -1.64 -20.52 3.39
CA ARG A 238 -0.22 -20.84 3.62
C ARG A 238 0.68 -19.64 3.38
N GLN A 239 0.41 -18.86 2.33
CA GLN A 239 1.16 -17.64 2.01
C GLN A 239 0.96 -16.57 3.09
N LEU A 240 -0.29 -16.34 3.53
CA LEU A 240 -0.59 -15.42 4.63
C LEU A 240 0.10 -15.85 5.93
N MET A 241 0.09 -17.14 6.27
CA MET A 241 0.81 -17.67 7.43
C MET A 241 2.32 -17.48 7.32
N ASP A 242 2.90 -17.54 6.11
CA ASP A 242 4.32 -17.24 5.90
C ASP A 242 4.63 -15.77 6.18
N PHE A 243 3.82 -14.85 5.64
CA PHE A 243 3.93 -13.41 5.90
C PHE A 243 3.73 -13.03 7.36
N ASP A 244 2.94 -13.82 8.10
CA ASP A 244 2.54 -13.49 9.46
C ASP A 244 3.48 -14.10 10.52
N TYR A 245 3.98 -15.32 10.31
CA TYR A 245 4.80 -16.05 11.29
C TYR A 245 6.28 -16.20 10.93
N LYS A 246 6.64 -16.24 9.63
CA LYS A 246 8.01 -16.56 9.19
C LYS A 246 8.72 -15.34 8.61
N ASN A 247 8.19 -14.80 7.52
CA ASN A 247 8.73 -13.67 6.78
C ASN A 247 7.88 -12.43 7.05
N LYS A 248 7.92 -11.98 8.32
CA LYS A 248 7.15 -10.82 8.80
C LYS A 248 7.39 -9.59 7.92
N VAL A 249 6.30 -9.02 7.41
CA VAL A 249 6.34 -7.78 6.63
C VAL A 249 6.28 -6.60 7.57
N TYR A 250 7.34 -5.81 7.63
CA TYR A 250 7.42 -4.64 8.50
C TYR A 250 7.05 -3.36 7.75
N MET A 251 6.20 -2.54 8.38
CA MET A 251 5.82 -1.22 7.87
C MET A 251 6.10 -0.14 8.93
N PRO A 252 6.34 1.11 8.52
CA PRO A 252 6.52 2.22 9.45
C PRO A 252 5.17 2.66 10.03
N PHE A 253 5.03 2.57 11.35
CA PHE A 253 3.89 3.08 12.10
C PHE A 253 4.25 4.40 12.76
N HIS A 254 3.35 5.38 12.62
CA HIS A 254 3.56 6.73 13.09
C HIS A 254 2.66 7.05 14.28
N TYR A 255 3.25 7.71 15.27
CA TYR A 255 2.59 8.06 16.53
C TYR A 255 2.90 9.49 16.94
N LEU A 256 1.95 10.10 17.63
CA LEU A 256 2.11 11.38 18.30
C LEU A 256 1.91 11.17 19.81
N MET A 257 2.90 11.60 20.59
CA MET A 257 2.88 11.52 22.04
C MET A 257 2.81 12.91 22.65
N PHE A 258 1.94 13.09 23.63
CA PHE A 258 1.84 14.30 24.46
C PHE A 258 2.26 13.98 25.89
N PHE A 259 3.14 14.79 26.48
CA PHE A 259 3.66 14.62 27.83
C PHE A 259 3.33 15.83 28.69
N HIS A 260 2.65 15.61 29.81
CA HIS A 260 2.27 16.67 30.73
C HIS A 260 1.99 16.11 32.14
N LYS A 261 1.97 16.98 33.15
CA LYS A 261 1.73 16.57 34.55
C LYS A 261 0.25 16.30 34.84
N ASP A 262 -0.62 17.10 34.23
CA ASP A 262 -2.07 16.98 34.36
C ASP A 262 -2.64 16.02 33.31
N ARG A 263 -3.24 14.91 33.77
CA ARG A 263 -3.88 13.89 32.93
C ARG A 263 -5.16 14.37 32.24
N ASN A 264 -5.92 15.27 32.88
CA ASN A 264 -7.15 15.81 32.28
C ASN A 264 -6.81 16.72 31.09
N PHE A 265 -5.76 17.52 31.23
CA PHE A 265 -5.23 18.32 30.13
C PHE A 265 -4.78 17.44 28.95
N LEU A 266 -4.01 16.38 29.22
CA LEU A 266 -3.59 15.42 28.18
C LEU A 266 -4.76 14.81 27.44
N GLN A 267 -5.80 14.40 28.18
CA GLN A 267 -7.00 13.81 27.59
C GLN A 267 -7.74 14.83 26.70
N GLY A 268 -7.86 16.08 27.13
CA GLY A 268 -8.42 17.15 26.28
C GLY A 268 -7.60 17.45 25.02
N GLN A 269 -6.26 17.42 25.12
CA GLN A 269 -5.37 17.64 23.96
C GLN A 269 -5.49 16.52 22.92
N ILE A 270 -5.47 15.25 23.36
CA ILE A 270 -5.56 14.11 22.43
C ILE A 270 -6.95 14.02 21.77
N GLU A 271 -8.02 14.30 22.50
CA GLU A 271 -9.39 14.34 21.94
C GLU A 271 -9.54 15.43 20.88
N ASN A 272 -9.01 16.63 21.14
CA ASN A 272 -8.99 17.72 20.17
C ASN A 272 -8.14 17.37 18.94
N ALA A 273 -6.97 16.75 19.14
CA ALA A 273 -6.10 16.31 18.05
C ALA A 273 -6.81 15.28 17.16
N ILE A 274 -7.43 14.26 17.75
CA ILE A 274 -8.19 13.23 17.02
C ILE A 274 -9.35 13.86 16.24
N ALA A 275 -10.13 14.76 16.85
CA ALA A 275 -11.23 15.44 16.17
C ALA A 275 -10.76 16.29 14.98
N THR A 276 -9.63 16.98 15.12
CA THR A 276 -9.04 17.82 14.07
C THR A 276 -8.55 16.99 12.88
N PHE A 277 -7.91 15.85 13.14
CA PHE A 277 -7.51 14.90 12.09
C PHE A 277 -8.72 14.24 11.41
N ALA A 278 -9.74 13.84 12.18
CA ALA A 278 -10.96 13.22 11.65
C ALA A 278 -11.69 14.15 10.66
N GLY A 279 -11.70 15.46 10.92
CA GLY A 279 -12.24 16.46 9.99
C GLY A 279 -11.54 16.53 8.62
N ASN A 280 -10.36 15.91 8.48
CA ASN A 280 -9.57 15.84 7.24
C ASN A 280 -9.42 14.41 6.70
N ASN A 281 -10.34 13.50 7.05
CA ASN A 281 -10.34 12.07 6.69
C ASN A 281 -9.13 11.27 7.22
N MET A 282 -8.46 11.73 8.28
CA MET A 282 -7.42 10.96 8.97
C MET A 282 -7.99 10.44 10.28
N ILE A 283 -8.38 9.17 10.31
CA ILE A 283 -8.97 8.55 11.50
C ILE A 283 -7.85 8.09 12.43
N CYS A 284 -7.56 8.89 13.45
CA CYS A 284 -6.56 8.57 14.46
C CYS A 284 -7.16 7.76 15.61
N HIS A 285 -6.35 6.90 16.23
CA HIS A 285 -6.77 6.11 17.39
C HIS A 285 -5.88 6.40 18.61
N GLN A 286 -6.48 6.59 19.78
CA GLN A 286 -5.74 6.70 21.04
C GLN A 286 -5.41 5.29 21.55
N LEU A 287 -4.14 5.00 21.78
CA LEU A 287 -3.71 3.69 22.28
C LEU A 287 -4.10 3.50 23.75
N LYS A 288 -4.51 2.28 24.11
CA LYS A 288 -4.91 1.91 25.48
C LYS A 288 -4.43 0.51 25.87
N GLY A 289 -4.10 0.31 27.15
CA GLY A 289 -3.81 -1.00 27.74
C GLY A 289 -2.79 -1.81 26.95
N GLU A 290 -3.24 -2.92 26.36
CA GLU A 290 -2.43 -3.85 25.56
C GLU A 290 -1.69 -3.15 24.42
N GLU A 291 -2.35 -2.22 23.71
CA GLU A 291 -1.74 -1.50 22.58
C GLU A 291 -0.58 -0.61 23.02
N LEU A 292 -0.68 -0.02 24.22
CA LEU A 292 0.41 0.76 24.81
C LEU A 292 1.58 -0.15 25.21
N ALA A 293 1.30 -1.36 25.70
CA ALA A 293 2.33 -2.33 26.03
C ALA A 293 3.10 -2.75 24.77
N VAL A 294 2.38 -3.09 23.70
CA VAL A 294 2.97 -3.40 22.39
C VAL A 294 3.81 -2.22 21.86
N PHE A 295 3.25 -1.00 21.89
CA PHE A 295 3.95 0.23 21.47
C PHE A 295 5.26 0.44 22.25
N LEU A 296 5.26 0.23 23.57
CA LEU A 296 6.46 0.35 24.40
C LEU A 296 7.45 -0.80 24.17
N LYS A 297 6.99 -2.03 23.92
CA LYS A 297 7.86 -3.19 23.63
C LYS A 297 8.70 -2.97 22.37
N TYR A 298 8.12 -2.39 21.32
CA TYR A 298 8.84 -2.02 20.10
C TYR A 298 9.94 -0.97 20.30
N SER A 299 10.04 -0.35 21.49
CA SER A 299 11.19 0.48 21.84
C SER A 299 12.46 -0.32 22.23
N TYR A 300 12.35 -1.64 22.40
CA TYR A 300 13.48 -2.48 22.82
C TYR A 300 13.85 -3.56 21.80
N GLY A 301 12.95 -3.94 20.90
CA GLY A 301 13.24 -4.89 19.83
C GLY A 301 12.01 -5.19 19.00
N MET A 302 12.18 -6.02 17.97
CA MET A 302 11.10 -6.42 17.05
C MET A 302 10.83 -7.94 17.07
N GLU A 303 11.67 -8.72 17.75
CA GLU A 303 11.55 -10.18 17.86
C GLU A 303 10.62 -10.58 19.02
N PHE A 304 9.31 -10.44 18.81
CA PHE A 304 8.27 -10.98 19.70
C PHE A 304 6.94 -11.19 18.94
N ASP A 305 5.97 -11.83 19.57
CA ASP A 305 4.59 -11.92 19.06
C ASP A 305 3.67 -10.98 19.85
N GLU A 306 2.97 -10.07 19.16
CA GLU A 306 2.04 -9.13 19.78
C GLU A 306 0.86 -9.85 20.46
N ARG A 307 0.52 -11.07 20.01
CA ARG A 307 -0.59 -11.86 20.53
C ARG A 307 -0.38 -12.34 21.96
N GLU A 308 0.88 -12.38 22.42
CA GLU A 308 1.21 -12.77 23.79
C GLU A 308 0.55 -11.82 24.81
N VAL A 309 0.40 -10.54 24.46
CA VAL A 309 -0.14 -9.50 25.34
C VAL A 309 -1.61 -9.74 25.69
N LYS A 310 -2.39 -10.36 24.80
CA LYS A 310 -3.82 -10.64 25.01
C LYS A 310 -4.08 -11.54 26.23
N ASN A 311 -3.07 -12.30 26.66
CA ASN A 311 -3.17 -13.21 27.80
C ASN A 311 -2.57 -12.63 29.09
N LEU A 312 -2.06 -11.40 29.07
CA LEU A 312 -1.39 -10.77 30.20
C LEU A 312 -2.34 -9.85 30.98
N SER A 313 -2.17 -9.83 32.29
CA SER A 313 -2.80 -8.83 33.15
C SER A 313 -2.02 -7.49 33.11
N PRO A 314 -2.65 -6.35 33.43
CA PRO A 314 -1.97 -5.05 33.44
C PRO A 314 -0.71 -4.98 34.34
N GLU A 315 -0.67 -5.79 35.39
CA GLU A 315 0.49 -5.88 36.30
C GLU A 315 1.70 -6.56 35.63
N GLU A 316 1.47 -7.41 34.62
CA GLU A 316 2.50 -8.18 33.90
C GLU A 316 3.07 -7.42 32.70
N TYR A 317 2.40 -6.36 32.23
CA TYR A 317 2.84 -5.59 31.06
C TYR A 317 4.27 -5.06 31.19
N MET A 318 4.62 -4.51 32.35
CA MET A 318 5.94 -3.93 32.57
C MET A 318 7.07 -4.97 32.52
N ASP A 319 6.81 -6.18 33.03
CA ASP A 319 7.77 -7.28 32.95
C ASP A 319 7.91 -7.72 31.48
N TRP A 320 6.80 -7.89 30.74
CA TRP A 320 6.85 -8.29 29.34
C TRP A 320 7.51 -7.25 28.43
N ILE A 321 7.30 -5.95 28.64
CA ILE A 321 7.89 -4.86 27.84
C ILE A 321 9.41 -4.84 27.94
N LEU A 322 9.97 -5.06 29.13
CA LEU A 322 11.40 -4.87 29.36
C LEU A 322 12.24 -6.01 28.79
N PRO A 323 13.37 -5.71 28.12
CA PRO A 323 14.34 -6.72 27.73
C PRO A 323 15.01 -7.34 28.96
N ASP A 324 15.63 -8.51 28.81
CA ASP A 324 16.32 -9.15 29.92
C ASP A 324 17.63 -8.43 30.28
N VAL A 325 18.35 -7.93 29.25
CA VAL A 325 19.65 -7.28 29.40
C VAL A 325 19.80 -6.10 28.44
N VAL A 326 20.32 -4.98 28.97
CA VAL A 326 20.76 -3.84 28.15
C VAL A 326 22.26 -3.60 28.36
N ARG A 327 23.02 -3.55 27.26
CA ARG A 327 24.47 -3.30 27.26
C ARG A 327 24.84 -2.05 26.49
N PHE A 328 25.69 -1.23 27.10
CA PHE A 328 26.23 -0.02 26.53
C PHE A 328 27.69 -0.22 26.14
N THR A 329 28.00 0.01 24.85
CA THR A 329 29.38 0.10 24.38
C THR A 329 29.75 1.56 24.10
N GLY A 330 30.98 1.82 23.65
CA GLY A 330 31.38 3.18 23.28
C GLY A 330 30.68 3.71 22.02
N ARG A 331 30.01 2.83 21.25
CA ARG A 331 29.44 3.17 19.94
C ARG A 331 28.01 2.64 19.71
N THR A 332 27.59 1.63 20.46
CA THR A 332 26.32 0.93 20.28
C THR A 332 25.61 0.72 21.60
N VAL A 333 24.30 0.50 21.51
CA VAL A 333 23.46 -0.03 22.60
C VAL A 333 22.97 -1.40 22.15
N GLN A 334 22.98 -2.38 23.04
CA GLN A 334 22.50 -3.73 22.76
C GLN A 334 21.32 -4.03 23.69
N TYR A 335 20.18 -4.39 23.11
CA TYR A 335 18.99 -4.88 23.81
C TYR A 335 18.92 -6.38 23.57
N ASP A 336 19.14 -7.18 24.60
CA ASP A 336 19.27 -8.64 24.49
C ASP A 336 20.28 -9.04 23.39
N GLU A 337 19.79 -9.48 22.24
CA GLU A 337 20.61 -9.85 21.08
C GLU A 337 20.71 -8.74 20.02
N LEU A 338 19.79 -7.77 20.02
CA LEU A 338 19.70 -6.70 19.03
C LEU A 338 20.71 -5.59 19.29
N ILE A 339 21.53 -5.27 18.29
CA ILE A 339 22.51 -4.19 18.36
C ILE A 339 22.00 -2.97 17.60
N THR A 340 22.03 -1.82 18.27
CA THR A 340 21.52 -0.56 17.74
C THR A 340 22.59 0.53 17.71
N HIS A 341 22.51 1.38 16.67
CA HIS A 341 23.32 2.59 16.54
C HIS A 341 22.44 3.81 16.74
N ASN A 342 22.83 4.70 17.65
CA ASN A 342 22.04 5.88 17.95
C ASN A 342 22.68 7.13 17.34
N PHE A 343 21.90 7.84 16.54
CA PHE A 343 22.24 9.11 15.93
C PHE A 343 21.40 10.24 16.50
N ARG A 344 21.99 11.43 16.52
CA ARG A 344 21.25 12.70 16.67
C ARG A 344 21.37 13.50 15.39
N LEU A 345 20.28 14.06 14.92
CA LEU A 345 20.34 15.07 13.87
C LEU A 345 21.02 16.34 14.40
N ARG A 346 22.09 16.76 13.73
CA ARG A 346 22.82 18.00 14.00
C ARG A 346 22.22 19.16 13.21
N ASP A 347 22.06 18.96 11.91
CA ASP A 347 21.58 19.98 10.98
C ASP A 347 20.41 19.45 10.14
N TYR A 348 19.49 20.35 9.83
CA TYR A 348 18.31 20.13 9.01
C TYR A 348 18.44 20.93 7.71
N PRO A 349 17.73 20.56 6.63
CA PRO A 349 17.67 21.35 5.42
C PRO A 349 17.15 22.77 5.71
N MET A 350 17.80 23.79 5.13
CA MET A 350 17.45 25.20 5.39
C MET A 350 16.13 25.61 4.74
N VAL A 351 15.82 25.05 3.57
CA VAL A 351 14.58 25.29 2.84
C VAL A 351 13.86 23.97 2.69
N VAL A 352 12.62 23.91 3.17
CA VAL A 352 11.83 22.69 3.22
C VAL A 352 10.49 22.85 2.50
N GLY A 353 10.09 21.81 1.78
CA GLY A 353 8.78 21.66 1.18
C GLY A 353 7.73 21.14 2.17
N ASN A 354 6.61 20.70 1.63
CA ASN A 354 5.65 19.89 2.36
C ASN A 354 6.16 18.46 2.52
N ALA A 355 5.86 17.82 3.66
CA ALA A 355 6.27 16.45 3.98
C ALA A 355 7.78 16.19 3.89
N TRP A 356 8.61 17.17 4.25
CA TRP A 356 10.07 17.08 4.15
C TRP A 356 10.69 16.00 5.05
N GLY A 357 9.99 15.61 6.12
CA GLY A 357 10.43 14.57 7.05
C GLY A 357 10.07 13.15 6.61
N SER A 358 9.18 12.99 5.63
CA SER A 358 8.64 11.69 5.21
C SER A 358 9.72 10.65 4.92
N SER A 359 10.71 11.00 4.09
CA SER A 359 11.84 10.13 3.74
C SER A 359 12.56 9.60 5.00
N MET A 360 12.90 10.46 5.95
CA MET A 360 13.57 10.07 7.20
C MET A 360 12.70 9.16 8.08
N PHE A 361 11.41 9.46 8.23
CA PHE A 361 10.53 8.67 9.10
C PHE A 361 10.17 7.32 8.46
N ASN A 362 10.16 7.20 7.13
CA ASN A 362 9.77 5.97 6.44
C ASN A 362 10.91 4.99 6.17
N MET A 363 12.15 5.28 6.58
CA MET A 363 13.28 4.35 6.46
C MET A 363 13.04 3.11 7.34
N LEU A 364 12.85 1.94 6.72
CA LEU A 364 12.71 0.65 7.42
C LEU A 364 13.99 0.29 8.20
N GLY A 365 13.86 -0.45 9.29
CA GLY A 365 14.98 -0.82 10.18
C GLY A 365 15.48 0.34 11.03
N THR A 366 14.67 1.39 11.18
CA THR A 366 15.00 2.55 12.00
C THR A 366 13.85 2.95 12.91
N ARG A 367 14.19 3.47 14.09
CA ARG A 367 13.26 4.18 14.95
C ARG A 367 13.62 5.65 14.98
N VAL A 368 12.63 6.50 14.76
CA VAL A 368 12.81 7.95 14.78
C VAL A 368 11.98 8.54 15.90
N VAL A 369 12.63 9.33 16.77
CA VAL A 369 11.97 10.08 17.84
C VAL A 369 12.35 11.54 17.69
N LEU A 370 11.39 12.35 17.25
CA LEU A 370 11.51 13.80 17.16
C LEU A 370 10.78 14.42 18.35
N LYS A 371 11.53 14.99 19.28
CA LYS A 371 11.00 15.68 20.45
C LYS A 371 10.90 17.16 20.16
N MET A 372 9.78 17.76 20.54
CA MET A 372 9.57 19.20 20.43
C MET A 372 8.99 19.75 21.73
N THR A 373 9.54 20.87 22.18
CA THR A 373 9.02 21.61 23.34
C THR A 373 8.75 23.06 22.93
N PRO A 374 7.53 23.59 23.10
CA PRO A 374 7.22 24.96 22.76
C PRO A 374 8.02 25.93 23.63
N VAL A 375 8.36 27.08 23.05
CA VAL A 375 9.08 28.15 23.71
C VAL A 375 8.11 29.31 23.89
N ASP A 376 8.05 29.83 25.13
CA ASP A 376 7.30 31.05 25.42
C ASP A 376 7.66 32.17 24.44
N ARG A 377 6.64 32.88 23.94
CA ARG A 377 6.77 33.85 22.85
C ARG A 377 7.79 34.95 23.17
N TYR A 378 7.75 35.50 24.37
CA TYR A 378 8.69 36.56 24.77
C TYR A 378 10.13 36.05 24.86
N LYS A 379 10.32 34.81 25.34
CA LYS A 379 11.63 34.16 25.35
C LYS A 379 12.11 33.86 23.93
N ALA A 380 11.23 33.39 23.05
CA ALA A 380 11.55 33.07 21.66
C ALA A 380 12.03 34.30 20.89
N ILE A 381 11.29 35.42 20.97
CA ILE A 381 11.65 36.70 20.35
C ILE A 381 13.04 37.15 20.82
N ARG A 382 13.24 37.24 22.14
CA ARG A 382 14.53 37.63 22.72
C ARG A 382 15.69 36.71 22.31
N GLN A 383 15.42 35.42 22.18
CA GLN A 383 16.43 34.43 21.79
C GLN A 383 16.85 34.63 20.33
N ILE A 384 15.91 34.96 19.44
CA ILE A 384 16.18 35.23 18.02
C ILE A 384 16.87 36.58 17.85
N ASP A 385 16.41 37.64 18.53
CA ASP A 385 17.04 38.97 18.49
C ASP A 385 18.53 38.89 18.85
N ARG A 386 18.87 38.23 19.96
CA ARG A 386 20.27 38.01 20.36
C ARG A 386 21.06 37.24 19.31
N SER A 387 20.46 36.21 18.71
CA SER A 387 21.12 35.44 17.66
C SER A 387 21.40 36.28 16.41
N ILE A 388 20.49 37.19 16.05
CA ILE A 388 20.67 38.12 14.92
C ILE A 388 21.79 39.12 15.23
N ASP A 389 21.82 39.70 16.44
CA ASP A 389 22.83 40.66 16.84
C ASP A 389 24.25 40.06 16.81
N GLU A 390 24.41 38.83 17.30
CA GLU A 390 25.68 38.09 17.24
C GLU A 390 26.13 37.80 15.80
N LEU A 391 25.19 37.43 14.92
CA LEU A 391 25.50 37.19 13.52
C LEU A 391 25.90 38.46 12.79
N ARG A 392 25.27 39.60 13.10
CA ARG A 392 25.67 40.92 12.56
C ARG A 392 27.07 41.31 13.02
N GLU A 393 27.40 41.04 14.28
CA GLU A 393 28.77 41.22 14.78
C GLU A 393 29.74 40.29 14.03
N GLN A 394 29.39 39.03 13.81
CA GLN A 394 30.21 38.08 13.05
C GLN A 394 30.38 38.51 11.58
N GLU A 395 29.34 39.03 10.96
CA GLU A 395 29.33 39.58 9.60
C GLU A 395 30.35 40.73 9.50
N SER A 396 30.30 41.69 10.42
CA SER A 396 31.24 42.82 10.44
C SER A 396 32.71 42.42 10.62
N ASN A 397 32.97 41.28 11.27
CA ASN A 397 34.31 40.81 11.61
C ASN A 397 34.90 39.80 10.59
N THR A 398 34.12 39.41 9.56
CA THR A 398 34.52 38.36 8.62
C THR A 398 35.00 38.94 7.28
N GLY A 399 36.26 38.71 6.91
CA GLY A 399 36.81 39.18 5.62
C GLY A 399 36.62 38.23 4.43
N LYS A 400 36.05 37.03 4.63
CA LYS A 400 35.87 36.02 3.57
C LYS A 400 34.47 36.14 2.94
N THR A 401 34.40 36.43 1.64
CA THR A 401 33.14 36.61 0.90
C THR A 401 32.18 35.44 1.03
N SER A 402 32.65 34.19 0.96
CA SER A 402 31.81 33.01 1.11
C SER A 402 31.19 32.90 2.50
N LYS A 403 31.93 33.30 3.55
CA LYS A 403 31.45 33.27 4.92
C LYS A 403 30.52 34.46 5.20
N LEU A 404 30.78 35.62 4.61
CA LEU A 404 29.85 36.76 4.63
C LEU A 404 28.49 36.34 4.06
N MET A 405 28.47 35.78 2.84
CA MET A 405 27.21 35.31 2.23
C MET A 405 26.47 34.30 3.11
N GLU A 406 27.17 33.35 3.73
CA GLU A 406 26.55 32.39 4.65
C GLU A 406 25.90 33.07 5.87
N VAL A 407 26.58 34.04 6.47
CA VAL A 407 26.09 34.78 7.63
C VAL A 407 24.91 35.68 7.25
N SER A 408 24.98 36.41 6.13
CA SER A 408 23.91 37.26 5.64
C SER A 408 22.63 36.46 5.35
N MET A 409 22.73 35.31 4.68
CA MET A 409 21.58 34.41 4.45
C MET A 409 20.95 33.94 5.77
N HIS A 410 21.77 33.71 6.80
CA HIS A 410 21.28 33.27 8.11
C HIS A 410 20.56 34.40 8.86
N ILE A 411 21.06 35.64 8.78
CA ILE A 411 20.40 36.83 9.34
C ILE A 411 19.03 37.02 8.68
N GLU A 412 18.96 36.93 7.35
CA GLU A 412 17.70 37.03 6.61
C GLU A 412 16.70 35.96 7.03
N SER A 413 17.17 34.70 7.14
CA SER A 413 16.35 33.57 7.59
C SER A 413 15.79 33.78 9.01
N LEU A 414 16.60 34.24 9.96
CA LEU A 414 16.16 34.52 11.33
C LEU A 414 15.22 35.72 11.40
N SER A 415 15.43 36.74 10.56
CA SER A 415 14.57 37.93 10.48
C SER A 415 13.16 37.55 10.00
N GLU A 416 13.05 36.65 9.03
CA GLU A 416 11.75 36.14 8.59
C GLU A 416 11.06 35.31 9.69
N VAL A 417 11.79 34.44 10.40
CA VAL A 417 11.23 33.71 11.55
C VAL A 417 10.76 34.68 12.64
N LEU A 418 11.52 35.75 12.94
CA LEU A 418 11.14 36.78 13.90
C LEU A 418 9.84 37.47 13.49
N ARG A 419 9.71 37.84 12.21
CA ARG A 419 8.50 38.45 11.64
C ARG A 419 7.29 37.52 11.78
N LEU A 420 7.46 36.23 11.51
CA LEU A 420 6.42 35.22 11.66
C LEU A 420 5.95 35.07 13.11
N LEU A 421 6.87 35.08 14.09
CA LEU A 421 6.54 35.01 15.52
C LEU A 421 5.92 36.30 16.07
N GLN A 422 6.23 37.45 15.46
CA GLN A 422 5.56 38.72 15.75
C GLN A 422 4.13 38.76 15.18
N GLY A 423 3.86 38.01 14.10
CA GLY A 423 2.51 37.64 13.71
C GLY A 423 1.85 36.74 14.76
N GLU A 424 0.55 36.85 15.00
CA GLU A 424 -0.14 36.09 16.07
C GLU A 424 -0.35 34.59 15.76
N ASN A 425 0.29 34.03 14.72
CA ASN A 425 -0.04 32.71 14.20
C ASN A 425 1.07 31.64 14.32
N GLU A 426 2.22 31.94 14.92
CA GLU A 426 3.36 31.00 14.98
C GLU A 426 3.95 30.85 16.39
N VAL A 427 4.37 29.62 16.70
CA VAL A 427 5.05 29.25 17.95
C VAL A 427 6.43 28.69 17.61
N LEU A 428 7.45 29.03 18.40
CA LEU A 428 8.79 28.48 18.25
C LEU A 428 8.92 27.19 19.09
N PHE A 429 9.38 26.11 18.48
CA PHE A 429 9.66 24.84 19.15
C PHE A 429 11.16 24.59 19.24
N ASN A 430 11.62 24.13 20.40
CA ASN A 430 12.93 23.49 20.53
C ASN A 430 12.81 22.03 20.11
N VAL A 431 13.43 21.67 18.99
CA VAL A 431 13.34 20.36 18.34
C VAL A 431 14.66 19.60 18.46
N ASN A 432 14.55 18.30 18.72
CA ASN A 432 15.68 17.38 18.70
C ASN A 432 15.23 16.03 18.15
N THR A 433 15.96 15.50 17.17
CA THR A 433 15.60 14.25 16.49
C THR A 433 16.67 13.21 16.71
N PHE A 434 16.23 12.05 17.18
CA PHE A 434 17.05 10.87 17.41
C PHE A 434 16.65 9.78 16.42
N VAL A 435 17.65 9.19 15.74
CA VAL A 435 17.46 8.06 14.84
C VAL A 435 18.21 6.89 15.42
N THR A 436 17.49 5.85 15.82
CA THR A 436 18.05 4.55 16.22
C THR A 436 18.02 3.65 14.99
N VAL A 437 19.15 3.05 14.63
CA VAL A 437 19.24 2.08 13.55
C VAL A 437 19.42 0.69 14.15
N ASP A 438 18.53 -0.22 13.77
CA ASP A 438 18.51 -1.61 14.24
C ASP A 438 19.37 -2.46 13.27
N ASP A 439 20.52 -2.93 13.75
CA ASP A 439 21.52 -3.60 12.92
C ASP A 439 21.38 -5.13 13.04
N TYR A 440 20.39 -5.67 12.34
CA TYR A 440 20.08 -7.11 12.34
C TYR A 440 21.22 -7.97 11.81
N GLU A 441 21.91 -7.53 10.75
CA GLU A 441 23.04 -8.26 10.16
C GLU A 441 24.16 -8.45 11.19
N LEU A 442 24.52 -7.38 11.91
CA LEU A 442 25.56 -7.43 12.93
C LEU A 442 25.12 -8.26 14.14
N SER A 443 23.83 -8.21 14.48
CA SER A 443 23.23 -9.02 15.54
C SER A 443 23.34 -10.53 15.23
N GLN A 444 22.98 -10.95 14.01
CA GLN A 444 23.05 -12.36 13.58
C GLN A 444 24.50 -12.87 13.46
N GLN A 445 25.44 -12.04 13.00
CA GLN A 445 26.85 -12.43 12.90
C GLN A 445 27.53 -12.61 14.26
N GLN A 446 27.07 -11.93 15.32
CA GLN A 446 27.59 -12.18 16.67
C GLN A 446 27.19 -13.55 17.24
N LYS A 447 26.14 -14.17 16.69
CA LYS A 447 25.71 -15.54 17.03
C LYS A 447 26.68 -16.59 16.49
N THR A 448 27.36 -16.34 15.37
CA THR A 448 28.30 -17.31 14.76
C THR A 448 29.78 -17.07 15.16
N PRO A 449 30.56 -18.13 15.45
CA PRO A 449 31.98 -18.00 15.80
C PRO A 449 32.85 -17.37 14.69
N GLU A 450 32.48 -17.57 13.42
CA GLU A 450 33.19 -17.03 12.25
C GLU A 450 32.89 -15.53 12.04
N GLY A 451 31.65 -15.10 12.27
CA GLY A 451 31.24 -13.69 12.18
C GLY A 451 31.98 -12.76 13.14
N ARG A 452 32.45 -13.28 14.29
CA ARG A 452 33.27 -12.53 15.26
C ARG A 452 34.66 -12.14 14.75
N LYS A 453 35.17 -12.76 13.68
CA LYS A 453 36.50 -12.49 13.11
C LYS A 453 36.49 -11.48 11.97
N THR A 454 35.34 -11.24 11.34
CA THR A 454 35.20 -10.32 10.20
C THR A 454 35.12 -8.87 10.70
N LYS A 455 36.17 -8.08 10.45
CA LYS A 455 36.29 -6.68 10.93
C LYS A 455 35.65 -5.62 10.03
N ASN A 456 35.04 -6.02 8.90
CA ASN A 456 34.55 -5.11 7.88
C ASN A 456 33.02 -5.14 7.79
N LEU A 457 32.32 -4.57 8.77
CA LEU A 457 30.86 -4.44 8.71
C LEU A 457 30.43 -3.02 9.11
N THR A 458 29.89 -2.28 8.14
CA THR A 458 29.10 -1.05 8.34
C THR A 458 28.41 -0.79 7.00
N SER A 459 27.51 -1.68 6.59
CA SER A 459 26.67 -1.50 5.39
C SER A 459 25.46 -0.65 5.77
N PHE A 460 24.60 -1.15 6.66
CA PHE A 460 23.31 -0.54 6.95
C PHE A 460 23.39 0.82 7.66
N LYS A 461 24.23 0.93 8.70
CA LYS A 461 24.55 2.23 9.33
C LYS A 461 25.02 3.28 8.32
N LYS A 462 25.88 2.89 7.36
CA LYS A 462 26.40 3.82 6.34
C LYS A 462 25.34 4.15 5.29
N GLN A 463 24.48 3.19 4.95
CA GLN A 463 23.35 3.39 4.06
C GLN A 463 22.39 4.43 4.64
N VAL A 464 21.89 4.23 5.87
CA VAL A 464 21.00 5.20 6.53
C VAL A 464 21.66 6.58 6.63
N ARG A 465 22.96 6.63 6.97
CA ARG A 465 23.69 7.91 7.00
C ARG A 465 23.77 8.58 5.63
N ARG A 466 23.94 7.81 4.55
CA ARG A 466 24.02 8.31 3.17
C ARG A 466 22.66 8.86 2.75
N GLU A 467 21.59 8.10 2.95
CA GLU A 467 20.22 8.51 2.61
C GLU A 467 19.83 9.80 3.36
N LEU A 468 20.10 9.87 4.67
CA LEU A 468 19.90 11.11 5.44
C LEU A 468 20.72 12.29 4.89
N SER A 469 21.95 12.04 4.43
CA SER A 469 22.81 13.09 3.86
C SER A 469 22.35 13.55 2.48
N GLU A 470 21.77 12.67 1.67
CA GLU A 470 21.20 12.98 0.35
C GLU A 470 19.99 13.92 0.49
N GLU A 471 19.19 13.73 1.54
CA GLU A 471 18.08 14.60 1.93
C GLU A 471 18.52 15.90 2.63
N GLY A 472 19.83 16.12 2.80
CA GLY A 472 20.38 17.33 3.39
C GLY A 472 20.45 17.34 4.93
N PHE A 473 20.18 16.23 5.60
CA PHE A 473 20.42 16.09 7.04
C PHE A 473 21.89 15.84 7.35
N LYS A 474 22.36 16.34 8.50
CA LYS A 474 23.69 15.97 9.04
C LYS A 474 23.52 15.27 10.38
N VAL A 475 24.11 14.09 10.52
CA VAL A 475 24.04 13.28 11.74
C VAL A 475 25.34 13.33 12.53
N THR A 476 25.26 13.23 13.85
CA THR A 476 26.42 13.09 14.74
C THR A 476 26.45 11.71 15.38
N ASP A 477 27.61 11.05 15.34
CA ASP A 477 27.86 9.84 16.09
C ASP A 477 28.05 10.18 17.58
N LEU A 478 27.19 9.68 18.46
CA LEU A 478 27.21 9.95 19.89
C LEU A 478 28.29 9.11 20.61
N PHE A 479 29.55 9.24 20.19
CA PHE A 479 30.66 8.44 20.69
C PHE A 479 30.84 8.61 22.21
N LEU A 480 30.87 7.49 22.94
CA LEU A 480 30.94 7.42 24.41
C LEU A 480 29.77 8.08 25.16
N GLN A 481 28.73 8.51 24.46
CA GLN A 481 27.52 9.13 24.99
C GLN A 481 26.28 8.25 24.77
N GLN A 482 26.47 6.93 24.62
CA GLN A 482 25.39 5.99 24.30
C GLN A 482 24.31 5.90 25.38
N PHE A 483 24.66 6.16 26.65
CA PHE A 483 23.67 6.21 27.73
C PHE A 483 22.76 7.45 27.61
N GLU A 484 23.34 8.62 27.33
CA GLU A 484 22.58 9.83 27.03
C GLU A 484 21.71 9.65 25.78
N ALA A 485 22.29 9.03 24.74
CA ALA A 485 21.61 8.70 23.51
C ALA A 485 20.40 7.82 23.78
N TYR A 486 20.57 6.73 24.53
CA TYR A 486 19.48 5.87 24.98
C TYR A 486 18.41 6.64 25.74
N SER A 487 18.76 7.37 26.80
CA SER A 487 17.78 8.11 27.61
C SER A 487 16.97 9.14 26.80
N SER A 488 17.56 9.69 25.74
CA SER A 488 16.92 10.69 24.90
C SER A 488 16.19 10.08 23.70
N ALA A 489 16.62 8.93 23.19
CA ALA A 489 15.95 8.19 22.12
C ALA A 489 14.75 7.35 22.63
N GLN A 490 14.67 7.11 23.94
CA GLN A 490 13.53 6.45 24.57
C GLN A 490 12.26 7.31 24.52
N LEU A 491 11.12 6.62 24.58
CA LEU A 491 9.75 7.16 24.51
C LEU A 491 9.38 7.89 25.81
N SER A 492 10.00 9.04 26.06
CA SER A 492 9.82 9.86 27.26
C SER A 492 9.97 11.36 26.97
N GLY A 493 9.50 12.22 27.88
CA GLY A 493 9.70 13.67 27.77
C GLY A 493 11.12 14.14 28.10
N TYR A 494 12.02 13.24 28.51
CA TYR A 494 13.39 13.59 28.89
C TYR A 494 14.32 13.71 27.66
N ASP A 495 15.19 14.72 27.68
CA ASP A 495 16.22 14.95 26.65
C ASP A 495 17.53 15.33 27.36
N ALA A 496 18.57 14.51 27.21
CA ALA A 496 19.90 14.77 27.77
C ALA A 496 20.67 15.84 26.97
N PHE A 497 20.25 16.14 25.74
CA PHE A 497 20.90 17.02 24.79
C PHE A 497 20.18 18.38 24.63
N LYS A 498 19.46 18.86 25.66
CA LYS A 498 18.73 20.16 25.64
C LYS A 498 19.53 21.35 25.09
N LYS A 499 20.85 21.36 25.30
CA LYS A 499 21.76 22.41 24.82
C LYS A 499 21.90 22.45 23.29
N TYR A 500 21.64 21.34 22.62
CA TYR A 500 21.79 21.15 21.17
C TYR A 500 20.46 21.22 20.40
N GLN A 501 19.36 21.56 21.08
CA GLN A 501 18.06 21.67 20.45
C GLN A 501 18.01 22.79 19.41
N ARG A 502 17.27 22.54 18.34
CA ARG A 502 17.03 23.43 17.21
C ARG A 502 15.74 24.22 17.42
N GLY A 503 15.78 25.54 17.40
CA GLY A 503 14.55 26.35 17.32
C GLY A 503 13.96 26.30 15.91
N ILE A 504 12.74 25.78 15.76
CA ILE A 504 11.98 25.67 14.51
C ILE A 504 10.55 26.17 14.75
N GLN A 505 9.99 26.96 13.85
CA GLN A 505 8.61 27.45 13.93
C GLN A 505 7.58 26.35 13.65
N SER A 506 6.37 26.54 14.18
CA SER A 506 5.29 25.55 14.18
C SER A 506 4.91 25.05 12.78
N SER A 507 4.82 25.93 11.78
CA SER A 507 4.55 25.52 10.39
C SER A 507 5.64 24.65 9.78
N SER A 508 6.92 24.94 10.05
CA SER A 508 8.04 24.14 9.55
C SER A 508 8.14 22.77 10.23
N VAL A 509 7.83 22.70 11.53
CA VAL A 509 7.72 21.42 12.26
C VAL A 509 6.54 20.61 11.73
N ALA A 510 5.37 21.24 11.54
CA ALA A 510 4.20 20.58 10.97
C ALA A 510 4.49 20.06 9.55
N ALA A 511 5.24 20.82 8.75
CA ALA A 511 5.63 20.43 7.40
C ALA A 511 6.58 19.23 7.33
N ALA A 512 7.14 18.76 8.47
CA ALA A 512 7.84 17.49 8.52
C ALA A 512 6.91 16.34 8.08
N PHE A 513 5.63 16.45 8.47
CA PHE A 513 4.51 15.57 8.10
C PHE A 513 4.94 14.14 7.70
N PRO A 514 5.26 13.28 8.69
CA PRO A 514 5.89 12.00 8.42
C PRO A 514 4.92 10.93 7.90
N TYR A 515 3.61 11.19 7.96
CA TYR A 515 2.54 10.22 7.70
C TYR A 515 2.35 9.89 6.21
N VAL A 516 3.40 9.96 5.39
CA VAL A 516 3.34 9.74 3.95
C VAL A 516 3.92 8.38 3.62
N TYR A 517 3.14 7.33 3.82
CA TYR A 517 3.55 5.96 3.48
C TYR A 517 2.45 5.26 2.70
N LYS A 518 2.85 4.45 1.73
CA LYS A 518 1.96 3.88 0.74
C LYS A 518 1.91 2.37 0.87
N SER A 519 0.73 1.86 1.20
CA SER A 519 0.43 0.44 1.16
C SER A 519 -0.97 0.26 0.59
N LEU A 520 -1.10 -0.56 -0.45
CA LEU A 520 -2.39 -0.90 -1.04
C LEU A 520 -2.78 -2.26 -0.46
N CYS A 521 -3.58 -2.24 0.61
CA CYS A 521 -3.94 -3.42 1.36
C CYS A 521 -5.41 -3.33 1.78
N ASP A 522 -6.30 -3.73 0.88
CA ASP A 522 -7.74 -3.75 1.13
C ASP A 522 -8.15 -4.93 2.02
N ASP A 523 -9.05 -4.67 2.97
CA ASP A 523 -9.62 -5.72 3.82
C ASP A 523 -10.35 -6.79 2.98
N GLY A 524 -10.01 -8.06 3.26
CA GLY A 524 -10.56 -9.21 2.55
C GLY A 524 -10.17 -9.31 1.07
N GLY A 525 -9.23 -8.46 0.60
CA GLY A 525 -8.76 -8.44 -0.78
C GLY A 525 -7.94 -9.68 -1.19
N ILE A 526 -7.77 -9.85 -2.49
CA ILE A 526 -6.91 -10.90 -3.05
C ILE A 526 -5.46 -10.41 -3.16
N TYR A 527 -4.49 -11.31 -3.00
CA TYR A 527 -3.07 -10.97 -3.14
C TYR A 527 -2.72 -10.81 -4.63
N VAL A 528 -2.37 -9.60 -5.04
CA VAL A 528 -2.07 -9.30 -6.46
C VAL A 528 -0.58 -9.25 -6.73
N GLY A 529 0.23 -8.99 -5.70
CA GLY A 529 1.68 -8.87 -5.82
C GLY A 529 2.27 -8.07 -4.68
N GLN A 530 3.34 -7.34 -4.96
CA GLN A 530 4.05 -6.55 -3.95
C GLN A 530 4.43 -5.16 -4.46
N SER A 531 4.52 -4.20 -3.55
CA SER A 531 5.01 -2.84 -3.82
C SER A 531 6.14 -2.55 -2.83
N SER A 532 7.37 -2.41 -3.34
CA SER A 532 8.56 -2.14 -2.52
C SER A 532 8.78 -3.16 -1.39
N GLY A 533 8.45 -4.44 -1.64
CA GLY A 533 8.58 -5.53 -0.67
C GLY A 533 7.39 -5.69 0.29
N VAL A 534 6.36 -4.85 0.20
CA VAL A 534 5.12 -4.98 0.97
C VAL A 534 4.05 -5.67 0.11
N PRO A 535 3.38 -6.74 0.60
CA PRO A 535 2.26 -7.37 -0.07
C PRO A 535 1.14 -6.39 -0.41
N VAL A 536 0.56 -6.56 -1.60
CA VAL A 536 -0.55 -5.76 -2.10
C VAL A 536 -1.81 -6.62 -2.17
N PHE A 537 -2.82 -6.21 -1.42
CA PHE A 537 -4.14 -6.84 -1.40
C PHE A 537 -5.16 -5.90 -2.01
N ILE A 538 -5.93 -6.38 -2.98
CA ILE A 538 -6.95 -5.57 -3.67
C ILE A 538 -8.30 -6.26 -3.56
N ASN A 539 -9.29 -5.55 -3.05
CA ASN A 539 -10.68 -6.00 -3.01
C ASN A 539 -11.47 -5.33 -4.13
N PHE A 540 -11.50 -5.98 -5.29
CA PHE A 540 -12.18 -5.45 -6.47
C PHE A 540 -13.68 -5.19 -6.26
N PHE A 541 -14.31 -5.81 -5.26
CA PHE A 541 -15.73 -5.66 -4.95
C PHE A 541 -16.02 -4.72 -3.79
N GLN A 542 -15.00 -4.04 -3.25
CA GLN A 542 -15.18 -3.00 -2.24
C GLN A 542 -16.02 -1.83 -2.80
N ARG A 543 -16.85 -1.24 -1.93
CA ARG A 543 -17.73 -0.12 -2.23
C ARG A 543 -17.58 0.95 -1.16
N ASP A 544 -17.11 2.12 -1.56
CA ASP A 544 -16.92 3.26 -0.67
C ASP A 544 -17.17 4.58 -1.41
N ARG A 545 -16.80 5.72 -0.80
CA ARG A 545 -17.02 7.05 -1.40
C ARG A 545 -16.23 7.27 -2.69
N GLU A 546 -15.09 6.60 -2.86
CA GLU A 546 -14.20 6.74 -4.00
C GLU A 546 -14.31 5.57 -4.99
N ARG A 547 -14.76 4.39 -4.53
CA ARG A 547 -14.90 3.17 -5.32
C ARG A 547 -16.36 2.79 -5.54
N VAL A 548 -16.86 3.09 -6.73
CA VAL A 548 -18.30 2.98 -7.07
C VAL A 548 -18.65 1.76 -7.91
N ASN A 549 -17.66 1.12 -8.54
CA ASN A 549 -17.85 -0.07 -9.38
C ASN A 549 -16.63 -1.01 -9.29
N SER A 550 -16.73 -2.18 -9.93
CA SER A 550 -15.67 -3.21 -9.96
C SER A 550 -14.97 -3.34 -11.31
N ASN A 551 -15.35 -2.53 -12.29
CA ASN A 551 -14.82 -2.69 -13.64
C ASN A 551 -13.33 -2.40 -13.66
N THR A 552 -12.61 -3.21 -14.44
CA THR A 552 -11.16 -3.20 -14.50
C THR A 552 -10.70 -3.02 -15.94
N VAL A 553 -9.69 -2.19 -16.15
CA VAL A 553 -9.01 -2.06 -17.44
C VAL A 553 -7.54 -2.45 -17.31
N ILE A 554 -7.05 -3.29 -18.21
CA ILE A 554 -5.65 -3.74 -18.25
C ILE A 554 -5.03 -3.33 -19.57
N ILE A 555 -4.00 -2.50 -19.51
CA ILE A 555 -3.38 -1.86 -20.66
C ILE A 555 -1.88 -2.12 -20.66
N GLY A 556 -1.29 -2.40 -21.81
CA GLY A 556 0.16 -2.58 -21.92
C GLY A 556 0.62 -3.23 -23.21
N LYS A 557 1.88 -2.99 -23.59
CA LYS A 557 2.47 -3.58 -24.81
C LYS A 557 2.52 -5.12 -24.75
N SER A 558 2.68 -5.76 -25.90
CA SER A 558 2.90 -7.22 -25.96
C SER A 558 4.08 -7.66 -25.09
N GLY A 559 3.95 -8.78 -24.38
CA GLY A 559 4.99 -9.32 -23.51
C GLY A 559 5.22 -8.55 -22.19
N SER A 560 4.44 -7.52 -21.88
CA SER A 560 4.62 -6.72 -20.65
C SER A 560 4.23 -7.42 -19.35
N GLY A 561 3.40 -8.47 -19.44
CA GLY A 561 2.88 -9.21 -18.28
C GLY A 561 1.35 -9.19 -18.11
N LYS A 562 0.59 -8.59 -19.03
CA LYS A 562 -0.89 -8.50 -18.97
C LYS A 562 -1.56 -9.86 -18.71
N SER A 563 -1.37 -10.84 -19.60
CA SER A 563 -2.03 -12.15 -19.49
C SER A 563 -1.64 -12.88 -18.21
N TYR A 564 -0.41 -12.73 -17.73
CA TYR A 564 0.02 -13.27 -16.43
C TYR A 564 -0.78 -12.64 -15.28
N ALA A 565 -0.88 -11.31 -15.22
CA ALA A 565 -1.66 -10.64 -14.20
C ALA A 565 -3.16 -10.95 -14.27
N THR A 566 -3.73 -11.00 -15.47
CA THR A 566 -5.11 -11.40 -15.68
C THR A 566 -5.35 -12.81 -15.14
N LYS A 567 -4.52 -13.79 -15.52
CA LYS A 567 -4.65 -15.17 -15.05
C LYS A 567 -4.54 -15.26 -13.53
N THR A 568 -3.63 -14.50 -12.91
CA THR A 568 -3.48 -14.40 -11.45
C THR A 568 -4.74 -13.87 -10.78
N ILE A 569 -5.34 -12.78 -11.30
CA ILE A 569 -6.56 -12.19 -10.75
C ILE A 569 -7.75 -13.15 -10.94
N LEU A 570 -7.94 -13.71 -12.13
CA LEU A 570 -9.08 -14.57 -12.44
C LEU A 570 -9.06 -15.88 -11.65
N THR A 571 -7.89 -16.48 -11.47
CA THR A 571 -7.75 -17.72 -10.68
C THR A 571 -8.15 -17.49 -9.22
N GLN A 572 -7.75 -16.35 -8.66
CA GLN A 572 -8.14 -15.98 -7.30
C GLN A 572 -9.62 -15.62 -7.19
N LEU A 573 -10.18 -14.87 -8.13
CA LEU A 573 -11.62 -14.58 -8.16
C LEU A 573 -12.47 -15.85 -8.30
N ALA A 574 -12.00 -16.82 -9.09
CA ALA A 574 -12.65 -18.13 -9.19
C ALA A 574 -12.62 -18.87 -7.85
N ALA A 575 -11.51 -18.80 -7.09
CA ALA A 575 -11.45 -19.35 -5.74
C ALA A 575 -12.45 -18.66 -4.78
N GLU A 576 -12.88 -17.44 -5.06
CA GLU A 576 -13.93 -16.71 -4.31
C GLU A 576 -15.35 -16.96 -4.85
N ASN A 577 -15.59 -18.17 -5.38
CA ASN A 577 -16.89 -18.61 -5.91
C ASN A 577 -17.44 -17.73 -7.06
N SER A 578 -16.59 -16.99 -7.77
CA SER A 578 -17.03 -16.19 -8.92
C SER A 578 -17.39 -17.06 -10.13
N LYS A 579 -18.39 -16.64 -10.92
CA LYS A 579 -18.65 -17.13 -12.29
C LYS A 579 -17.84 -16.29 -13.26
N ILE A 580 -16.95 -16.91 -14.04
CA ILE A 580 -16.04 -16.21 -14.95
C ILE A 580 -16.34 -16.59 -16.39
N PHE A 581 -16.52 -15.58 -17.23
CA PHE A 581 -16.65 -15.70 -18.68
C PHE A 581 -15.48 -14.95 -19.33
N ILE A 582 -14.76 -15.61 -20.24
CA ILE A 582 -13.62 -15.03 -20.94
C ILE A 582 -13.89 -15.09 -22.44
N LEU A 583 -13.82 -13.93 -23.10
CA LEU A 583 -13.83 -13.82 -24.56
C LEU A 583 -12.37 -13.77 -25.01
N ASP A 584 -11.92 -14.85 -25.63
CA ASP A 584 -10.50 -15.11 -25.93
C ASP A 584 -10.29 -15.24 -27.46
N PRO A 585 -9.81 -14.18 -28.12
CA PRO A 585 -9.50 -14.22 -29.56
C PRO A 585 -8.20 -14.95 -29.90
N GLU A 586 -7.26 -15.08 -28.95
CA GLU A 586 -5.93 -15.64 -29.19
C GLU A 586 -5.73 -17.05 -28.62
N ASN A 587 -6.72 -17.57 -27.89
CA ASN A 587 -6.72 -18.88 -27.23
C ASN A 587 -5.64 -19.00 -26.13
N GLU A 588 -5.41 -17.93 -25.36
CA GLU A 588 -4.43 -17.90 -24.26
C GLU A 588 -4.95 -18.52 -22.94
N TYR A 589 -6.26 -18.63 -22.75
CA TYR A 589 -6.89 -19.03 -21.47
C TYR A 589 -7.38 -20.49 -21.45
N SER A 590 -7.34 -21.21 -22.56
CA SER A 590 -7.83 -22.60 -22.62
C SER A 590 -7.15 -23.53 -21.62
N LYS A 591 -5.83 -23.42 -21.45
CA LYS A 591 -5.12 -24.24 -20.45
C LYS A 591 -5.60 -23.97 -19.03
N LEU A 592 -5.74 -22.69 -18.68
CA LEU A 592 -6.26 -22.29 -17.38
C LEU A 592 -7.69 -22.82 -17.17
N ALA A 593 -8.55 -22.74 -18.19
CA ALA A 593 -9.89 -23.29 -18.12
C ALA A 593 -9.90 -24.80 -17.87
N MET A 594 -9.06 -25.58 -18.57
CA MET A 594 -8.95 -27.02 -18.34
C MET A 594 -8.49 -27.33 -16.91
N ASN A 595 -7.48 -26.60 -16.41
CA ASN A 595 -6.93 -26.80 -15.08
C ASN A 595 -7.90 -26.39 -13.96
N MET A 596 -8.74 -25.39 -14.23
CA MET A 596 -9.84 -24.95 -13.36
C MET A 596 -11.11 -25.80 -13.50
N LYS A 597 -11.07 -26.89 -14.27
CA LYS A 597 -12.23 -27.77 -14.55
C LYS A 597 -13.41 -27.00 -15.16
N GLY A 598 -13.08 -25.97 -15.93
CA GLY A 598 -14.00 -25.15 -16.68
C GLY A 598 -14.33 -25.72 -18.05
N LYS A 599 -15.07 -24.93 -18.82
CA LYS A 599 -15.54 -25.29 -20.15
C LYS A 599 -14.97 -24.36 -21.21
N ILE A 600 -14.46 -24.95 -22.29
CA ILE A 600 -14.02 -24.20 -23.48
C ILE A 600 -15.09 -24.38 -24.55
N ILE A 601 -15.50 -23.27 -25.14
CA ILE A 601 -16.50 -23.23 -26.20
C ILE A 601 -15.84 -22.61 -27.41
N ASP A 602 -15.57 -23.44 -28.42
CA ASP A 602 -15.07 -22.97 -29.71
C ASP A 602 -16.23 -22.38 -30.52
N VAL A 603 -16.26 -21.06 -30.57
CA VAL A 603 -17.36 -20.29 -31.16
C VAL A 603 -17.41 -20.44 -32.69
N GLY A 604 -16.30 -20.82 -33.33
CA GLY A 604 -16.23 -21.07 -34.77
C GLY A 604 -16.44 -22.54 -35.17
N SER A 605 -16.54 -23.47 -34.22
CA SER A 605 -16.74 -24.89 -34.48
C SER A 605 -18.16 -25.33 -34.18
N ALA A 606 -18.80 -25.97 -35.15
CA ALA A 606 -20.19 -26.45 -35.05
C ALA A 606 -20.40 -27.70 -34.16
N THR A 607 -19.34 -28.18 -33.50
CA THR A 607 -19.31 -29.48 -32.83
C THR A 607 -19.70 -29.43 -31.35
N GLN A 608 -19.47 -28.31 -30.66
CA GLN A 608 -19.81 -28.12 -29.25
C GLN A 608 -20.26 -26.68 -29.00
N GLY A 609 -21.43 -26.47 -28.38
CA GLY A 609 -21.90 -25.12 -28.02
C GLY A 609 -22.58 -24.33 -29.14
N ARG A 610 -23.39 -25.00 -29.97
CA ARG A 610 -24.25 -24.35 -30.97
C ARG A 610 -25.17 -23.32 -30.30
N LEU A 611 -25.19 -22.10 -30.84
CA LEU A 611 -26.10 -21.04 -30.46
C LEU A 611 -27.22 -20.94 -31.50
N ASN A 612 -28.47 -21.00 -31.05
CA ASN A 612 -29.64 -20.82 -31.90
C ASN A 612 -30.10 -19.35 -31.84
N PRO A 613 -30.07 -18.58 -32.95
CA PRO A 613 -30.57 -17.20 -32.98
C PRO A 613 -32.05 -17.06 -32.63
N PHE A 614 -32.85 -18.10 -32.90
CA PHE A 614 -34.29 -18.11 -32.64
C PHE A 614 -34.63 -18.52 -31.19
N HIS A 615 -33.63 -18.83 -30.37
CA HIS A 615 -33.87 -19.05 -28.95
C HIS A 615 -34.14 -17.69 -28.30
N ILE A 616 -35.37 -17.49 -27.80
CA ILE A 616 -35.74 -16.25 -27.11
C ILE A 616 -34.94 -16.17 -25.81
N ILE A 617 -34.19 -15.08 -25.67
CA ILE A 617 -33.40 -14.78 -24.50
C ILE A 617 -34.03 -13.56 -23.81
N THR A 618 -34.44 -13.75 -22.56
CA THR A 618 -34.94 -12.67 -21.68
C THR A 618 -33.91 -11.55 -21.59
N ASN A 619 -34.35 -10.31 -21.81
CA ASN A 619 -33.47 -9.16 -21.84
C ASN A 619 -33.38 -8.45 -20.51
N LEU A 620 -32.26 -7.77 -20.31
CA LEU A 620 -32.04 -6.84 -19.22
C LEU A 620 -32.89 -5.59 -19.47
N THR A 621 -34.09 -5.48 -18.88
CA THR A 621 -34.85 -4.21 -18.82
C THR A 621 -34.31 -3.33 -17.68
N ASP A 622 -34.29 -2.01 -17.92
CA ASP A 622 -33.75 -1.01 -16.98
C ASP A 622 -34.77 -0.59 -15.91
N GLU A 623 -36.02 -1.04 -16.02
CA GLU A 623 -37.12 -0.61 -15.15
C GLU A 623 -37.15 -1.45 -13.87
N GLU A 624 -36.92 -0.76 -12.75
CA GLU A 624 -37.11 -1.30 -11.41
C GLU A 624 -38.61 -1.35 -11.11
N GLY A 625 -39.14 -2.55 -10.85
CA GLY A 625 -40.38 -2.73 -10.09
C GLY A 625 -41.44 -3.55 -10.79
N ASP A 626 -41.93 -4.58 -10.08
CA ASP A 626 -43.31 -5.09 -10.11
C ASP A 626 -44.01 -5.19 -11.50
N GLU A 627 -43.34 -5.67 -12.54
CA GLU A 627 -44.04 -6.13 -13.74
C GLU A 627 -44.63 -7.51 -13.45
N ASP A 628 -45.95 -7.65 -13.59
CA ASP A 628 -46.64 -8.94 -13.57
C ASP A 628 -45.99 -9.88 -14.63
N GLY A 629 -45.95 -11.18 -14.37
CA GLY A 629 -45.21 -12.16 -15.20
C GLY A 629 -45.55 -12.13 -16.71
N ASP A 630 -46.76 -11.69 -17.06
CA ASP A 630 -47.23 -11.54 -18.44
C ASP A 630 -46.62 -10.31 -19.15
N GLU A 631 -46.34 -9.21 -18.43
CA GLU A 631 -45.82 -7.96 -19.01
C GLU A 631 -44.31 -8.04 -19.31
N ALA A 632 -43.57 -8.76 -18.47
CA ALA A 632 -42.16 -9.08 -18.68
C ALA A 632 -41.91 -10.07 -19.84
N ALA A 633 -42.84 -11.01 -20.07
CA ALA A 633 -42.79 -11.97 -21.17
C ALA A 633 -43.02 -11.27 -22.53
N ALA A 634 -44.04 -10.41 -22.61
CA ALA A 634 -44.35 -9.61 -23.80
C ALA A 634 -43.18 -8.69 -24.21
N THR A 635 -42.53 -8.06 -23.22
CA THR A 635 -41.37 -7.20 -23.42
C THR A 635 -40.15 -8.01 -23.90
N SER A 636 -39.95 -9.22 -23.37
CA SER A 636 -38.85 -10.11 -23.77
C SER A 636 -38.99 -10.60 -25.21
N PHE A 637 -40.19 -11.00 -25.64
CA PHE A 637 -40.46 -11.44 -27.02
C PHE A 637 -40.26 -10.30 -28.02
N THR A 638 -40.80 -9.11 -27.74
CA THR A 638 -40.66 -7.93 -28.60
C THR A 638 -39.20 -7.52 -28.77
N THR A 639 -38.44 -7.50 -27.67
CA THR A 639 -37.01 -7.17 -27.70
C THR A 639 -36.19 -8.23 -28.45
N HIS A 640 -36.61 -9.50 -28.40
CA HIS A 640 -35.99 -10.57 -29.19
C HIS A 640 -36.24 -10.44 -30.69
N LEU A 641 -37.45 -10.01 -31.10
CA LEU A 641 -37.73 -9.72 -32.50
C LEU A 641 -36.87 -8.57 -33.04
N GLN A 642 -36.66 -7.50 -32.24
CA GLN A 642 -35.75 -6.41 -32.60
C GLN A 642 -34.31 -6.91 -32.77
N PHE A 643 -33.85 -7.78 -31.87
CA PHE A 643 -32.55 -8.44 -31.98
C PHE A 643 -32.43 -9.28 -33.27
N LEU A 644 -33.48 -10.04 -33.62
CA LEU A 644 -33.50 -10.83 -34.85
C LEU A 644 -33.44 -9.96 -36.11
N GLU A 645 -34.10 -8.80 -36.11
CA GLU A 645 -33.99 -7.84 -37.22
C GLU A 645 -32.53 -7.35 -37.39
N GLU A 646 -31.87 -6.97 -36.29
CA GLU A 646 -30.46 -6.58 -36.30
C GLU A 646 -29.56 -7.74 -36.79
N PHE A 647 -29.83 -8.95 -36.31
CA PHE A 647 -29.12 -10.15 -36.72
C PHE A 647 -29.31 -10.45 -38.22
N TYR A 648 -30.52 -10.30 -38.77
CA TYR A 648 -30.79 -10.45 -40.20
C TYR A 648 -30.05 -9.40 -41.03
N ARG A 649 -30.07 -8.14 -40.59
CA ARG A 649 -29.33 -7.05 -41.25
C ARG A 649 -27.83 -7.32 -41.28
N GLN A 650 -27.30 -7.98 -40.25
CA GLN A 650 -25.90 -8.39 -40.19
C GLN A 650 -25.59 -9.53 -41.16
N ILE A 651 -26.36 -10.63 -41.16
CA ILE A 651 -26.05 -11.83 -41.95
C ILE A 651 -26.41 -11.68 -43.44
N LEU A 652 -27.31 -10.74 -43.79
CA LEU A 652 -27.80 -10.48 -45.14
C LEU A 652 -27.38 -9.08 -45.64
N PRO A 653 -26.10 -8.86 -45.96
CA PRO A 653 -25.63 -7.56 -46.43
C PRO A 653 -26.30 -7.19 -47.76
N GLY A 654 -26.95 -6.02 -47.79
CA GLY A 654 -27.62 -5.49 -48.98
C GLY A 654 -29.00 -6.11 -49.26
N ILE A 655 -29.66 -6.69 -48.26
CA ILE A 655 -31.09 -7.04 -48.36
C ILE A 655 -31.92 -5.77 -48.57
N ASP A 656 -32.91 -5.86 -49.45
CA ASP A 656 -33.88 -4.80 -49.70
C ASP A 656 -34.81 -4.60 -48.50
N SER A 657 -35.27 -3.37 -48.24
CA SER A 657 -36.14 -3.06 -47.11
C SER A 657 -37.44 -3.85 -47.15
N ASP A 658 -38.01 -4.02 -48.34
CA ASP A 658 -39.28 -4.74 -48.49
C ASP A 658 -39.06 -6.22 -48.21
N ALA A 659 -37.96 -6.80 -48.70
CA ALA A 659 -37.62 -8.21 -48.44
C ALA A 659 -37.32 -8.48 -46.96
N LEU A 660 -36.68 -7.55 -46.25
CA LEU A 660 -36.44 -7.66 -44.81
C LEU A 660 -37.75 -7.63 -44.01
N GLU A 661 -38.69 -6.75 -44.38
CA GLU A 661 -40.01 -6.68 -43.74
C GLU A 661 -40.83 -7.96 -43.97
N TYR A 662 -40.77 -8.54 -45.17
CA TYR A 662 -41.34 -9.87 -45.42
C TYR A 662 -40.72 -10.94 -44.52
N LEU A 663 -39.39 -10.91 -44.31
CA LEU A 663 -38.68 -11.85 -43.44
C LEU A 663 -39.11 -11.71 -41.97
N ASN A 664 -39.26 -10.48 -41.46
CA ASN A 664 -39.75 -10.22 -40.10
C ASN A 664 -41.17 -10.78 -39.91
N ASN A 665 -42.08 -10.52 -40.86
CA ASN A 665 -43.46 -11.02 -40.81
C ASN A 665 -43.55 -12.56 -40.91
N ILE A 666 -42.64 -13.21 -41.64
CA ILE A 666 -42.54 -14.67 -41.69
C ILE A 666 -41.99 -15.22 -40.37
N THR A 667 -41.04 -14.53 -39.76
CA THR A 667 -40.44 -14.90 -38.47
C THR A 667 -41.50 -14.92 -37.37
N ILE A 668 -42.37 -13.92 -37.29
CA ILE A 668 -43.49 -13.89 -36.32
C ILE A 668 -44.41 -15.09 -36.54
N ARG A 669 -44.86 -15.32 -37.78
CA ARG A 669 -45.71 -16.46 -38.14
C ARG A 669 -45.05 -17.83 -37.90
N MET A 670 -43.72 -17.89 -37.89
CA MET A 670 -42.96 -19.10 -37.56
C MET A 670 -43.02 -19.40 -36.06
N TYR A 671 -42.90 -18.39 -35.19
CA TYR A 671 -43.09 -18.54 -33.75
C TYR A 671 -44.54 -18.92 -33.40
N GLU A 672 -45.54 -18.31 -34.05
CA GLU A 672 -46.96 -18.65 -33.87
C GLU A 672 -47.25 -20.14 -34.13
N VAL A 673 -46.62 -20.72 -35.16
CA VAL A 673 -46.77 -22.16 -35.49
C VAL A 673 -46.18 -23.06 -34.41
N LYS A 674 -45.14 -22.60 -33.71
CA LYS A 674 -44.55 -23.31 -32.56
C LYS A 674 -45.31 -23.02 -31.25
N GLY A 675 -46.37 -22.22 -31.28
CA GLY A 675 -47.16 -21.85 -30.11
C GLY A 675 -46.44 -20.87 -29.18
N ILE A 676 -45.54 -20.05 -29.73
CA ILE A 676 -44.79 -19.04 -28.98
C ILE A 676 -45.29 -17.66 -29.41
N ASP A 677 -45.85 -16.92 -28.47
CA ASP A 677 -46.37 -15.56 -28.63
C ASP A 677 -45.93 -14.62 -27.47
N ASP A 678 -46.47 -13.41 -27.45
CA ASP A 678 -46.20 -12.38 -26.43
C ASP A 678 -46.73 -12.74 -25.03
N THR A 679 -47.60 -13.74 -24.89
CA THR A 679 -48.17 -14.19 -23.61
C THR A 679 -47.60 -15.52 -23.12
N THR A 680 -46.64 -16.10 -23.86
CA THR A 680 -46.11 -17.43 -23.55
C THR A 680 -45.09 -17.40 -22.42
N ASP A 681 -45.27 -18.23 -21.38
CA ASP A 681 -44.28 -18.38 -20.31
C ASP A 681 -43.02 -19.11 -20.80
N LEU A 682 -41.99 -18.33 -21.09
CA LEU A 682 -40.69 -18.78 -21.60
C LEU A 682 -39.94 -19.71 -20.63
N SER A 683 -40.29 -19.73 -19.34
CA SER A 683 -39.60 -20.56 -18.33
C SER A 683 -39.89 -22.07 -18.48
N THR A 684 -40.97 -22.41 -19.19
CA THR A 684 -41.43 -23.80 -19.39
C THR A 684 -40.87 -24.45 -20.65
N LEU A 685 -40.24 -23.68 -21.53
CA LEU A 685 -39.74 -24.13 -22.84
C LEU A 685 -38.32 -24.69 -22.73
N THR A 686 -38.05 -25.74 -23.51
CA THR A 686 -36.71 -26.31 -23.68
C THR A 686 -36.04 -25.79 -24.95
N PRO A 687 -34.70 -25.86 -25.07
CA PRO A 687 -33.99 -25.43 -26.28
C PRO A 687 -34.44 -26.09 -27.59
N GLU A 688 -35.13 -27.24 -27.51
CA GLU A 688 -35.66 -28.00 -28.64
C GLU A 688 -37.02 -27.48 -29.13
N ASP A 689 -37.74 -26.72 -28.30
CA ASP A 689 -39.05 -26.16 -28.63
C ASP A 689 -38.95 -24.91 -29.51
N PHE A 690 -37.78 -24.27 -29.54
CA PHE A 690 -37.54 -23.06 -30.32
C PHE A 690 -37.36 -23.36 -31.83
N PRO A 691 -37.77 -22.43 -32.71
CA PRO A 691 -37.60 -22.58 -34.16
C PRO A 691 -36.13 -22.67 -34.60
N THR A 692 -35.91 -23.14 -35.82
CA THR A 692 -34.59 -23.24 -36.46
C THR A 692 -34.59 -22.61 -37.86
N PHE A 693 -33.42 -22.54 -38.50
CA PHE A 693 -33.33 -22.07 -39.88
C PHE A 693 -34.04 -23.00 -40.87
N ASP A 694 -34.18 -24.28 -40.56
CA ASP A 694 -34.99 -25.21 -41.37
C ASP A 694 -36.49 -24.87 -41.27
N ASP A 695 -37.00 -24.60 -40.06
CA ASP A 695 -38.40 -24.16 -39.89
C ASP A 695 -38.68 -22.86 -40.65
N LEU A 696 -37.74 -21.91 -40.61
CA LEU A 696 -37.82 -20.66 -41.37
C LEU A 696 -37.80 -20.90 -42.88
N TYR A 697 -36.89 -21.76 -43.36
CA TYR A 697 -36.77 -22.10 -44.78
C TYR A 697 -38.05 -22.75 -45.32
N ASP A 698 -38.58 -23.74 -44.60
CA ASP A 698 -39.81 -24.45 -44.96
C ASP A 698 -41.01 -23.51 -44.98
N LYS A 699 -41.07 -22.56 -44.04
CA LYS A 699 -42.12 -21.54 -44.02
C LYS A 699 -42.04 -20.61 -45.23
N ILE A 700 -40.85 -20.12 -45.56
CA ILE A 700 -40.65 -19.27 -46.75
C ILE A 700 -40.99 -20.05 -48.04
N LEU A 701 -40.62 -21.34 -48.11
CA LEU A 701 -40.90 -22.18 -49.27
C LEU A 701 -42.41 -22.42 -49.45
N ASN A 702 -43.13 -22.66 -48.35
CA ASN A 702 -44.58 -22.81 -48.36
C ASN A 702 -45.27 -21.51 -48.84
N ASP A 703 -44.91 -20.37 -48.27
CA ASP A 703 -45.43 -19.06 -48.67
C ASP A 703 -45.11 -18.75 -50.16
N PHE A 704 -43.92 -19.14 -50.65
CA PHE A 704 -43.54 -18.99 -52.06
C PHE A 704 -44.41 -19.83 -53.00
N GLN A 705 -44.81 -21.03 -52.57
CA GLN A 705 -45.67 -21.93 -53.35
C GLN A 705 -47.14 -21.46 -53.37
N MET A 706 -47.64 -20.92 -52.25
CA MET A 706 -49.04 -20.48 -52.14
C MET A 706 -49.30 -19.09 -52.73
N THR A 707 -48.28 -18.24 -52.81
CA THR A 707 -48.41 -16.87 -53.32
C THR A 707 -48.56 -16.84 -54.84
N SER A 708 -49.52 -16.08 -55.36
CA SER A 708 -49.71 -15.91 -56.82
C SER A 708 -49.14 -14.58 -57.37
N GLY A 709 -48.82 -13.62 -56.49
CA GLY A 709 -48.30 -12.31 -56.87
C GLY A 709 -46.83 -12.32 -57.28
N GLU A 710 -46.51 -11.71 -58.43
CA GLU A 710 -45.17 -11.72 -59.04
C GLU A 710 -44.12 -10.97 -58.21
N TYR A 711 -44.52 -9.84 -57.61
CA TYR A 711 -43.66 -9.03 -56.72
C TYR A 711 -43.30 -9.77 -55.42
N SER A 712 -44.30 -10.32 -54.71
CA SER A 712 -44.08 -11.11 -53.50
C SER A 712 -43.27 -12.38 -53.77
N LYS A 713 -43.49 -13.05 -54.91
CA LYS A 713 -42.66 -14.18 -55.35
C LYS A 713 -41.19 -13.78 -55.56
N SER A 714 -40.93 -12.60 -56.13
CA SER A 714 -39.56 -12.11 -56.32
C SER A 714 -38.84 -11.95 -54.98
N ASN A 715 -39.48 -11.30 -54.00
CA ASN A 715 -38.91 -11.10 -52.66
C ASN A 715 -38.69 -12.43 -51.93
N LEU A 716 -39.68 -13.33 -51.94
CA LEU A 716 -39.56 -14.67 -51.33
C LEU A 716 -38.47 -15.52 -52.01
N ARG A 717 -38.27 -15.39 -53.32
CA ARG A 717 -37.17 -16.05 -54.05
C ARG A 717 -35.80 -15.54 -53.60
N VAL A 718 -35.67 -14.23 -53.38
CA VAL A 718 -34.45 -13.63 -52.83
C VAL A 718 -34.19 -14.17 -51.42
N LEU A 719 -35.20 -14.23 -50.56
CA LEU A 719 -35.10 -14.78 -49.21
C LEU A 719 -34.70 -16.26 -49.22
N LEU A 720 -35.29 -17.11 -50.06
CA LEU A 720 -34.91 -18.53 -50.21
C LEU A 720 -33.43 -18.71 -50.55
N ASN A 721 -32.89 -17.89 -51.44
CA ASN A 721 -31.47 -17.94 -51.82
C ASN A 721 -30.54 -17.49 -50.68
N TYR A 722 -31.00 -16.59 -49.83
CA TYR A 722 -30.23 -16.13 -48.68
C TYR A 722 -30.27 -17.12 -47.52
N ILE A 723 -31.46 -17.59 -47.14
CA ILE A 723 -31.69 -18.51 -46.01
C ILE A 723 -31.19 -19.92 -46.29
N SER A 724 -31.22 -20.40 -47.54
CA SER A 724 -30.65 -21.71 -47.92
C SER A 724 -29.16 -21.89 -47.57
N LYS A 725 -28.41 -20.79 -47.35
CA LYS A 725 -27.02 -20.85 -46.88
C LYS A 725 -26.92 -21.36 -45.44
N PHE A 726 -27.97 -21.16 -44.64
CA PHE A 726 -28.06 -21.48 -43.22
C PHE A 726 -28.96 -22.69 -42.93
N ALA A 727 -29.91 -23.03 -43.81
CA ALA A 727 -30.69 -24.26 -43.73
C ALA A 727 -29.86 -25.52 -44.08
N THR A 728 -30.39 -26.70 -43.76
CA THR A 728 -29.74 -28.01 -43.95
C THR A 728 -29.22 -28.20 -45.39
N GLY A 729 -27.94 -28.56 -45.51
CA GLY A 729 -27.23 -28.65 -46.79
C GLY A 729 -26.52 -27.35 -47.22
N GLY A 730 -26.77 -26.23 -46.54
CA GLY A 730 -26.08 -24.96 -46.72
C GLY A 730 -24.70 -24.93 -46.07
N ARG A 731 -23.81 -24.11 -46.64
CA ARG A 731 -22.40 -23.95 -46.21
C ARG A 731 -22.19 -23.49 -44.76
N ASN A 732 -23.18 -22.83 -44.15
CA ASN A 732 -23.12 -22.29 -42.80
C ASN A 732 -24.11 -22.97 -41.83
N SER A 733 -24.80 -24.03 -42.27
CA SER A 733 -25.87 -24.67 -41.51
C SER A 733 -25.42 -25.18 -40.14
N ALA A 734 -24.20 -25.69 -40.07
CA ALA A 734 -23.64 -26.27 -38.85
C ALA A 734 -23.52 -25.25 -37.68
N LEU A 735 -23.43 -23.94 -37.97
CA LEU A 735 -23.23 -22.89 -36.96
C LEU A 735 -24.48 -22.58 -36.14
N TRP A 736 -25.65 -22.47 -36.79
CA TRP A 736 -26.88 -21.95 -36.15
C TRP A 736 -28.10 -22.86 -36.31
N ASN A 737 -28.06 -23.84 -37.22
CA ASN A 737 -29.24 -24.63 -37.54
C ASN A 737 -29.38 -25.82 -36.57
N GLY A 738 -30.16 -25.62 -35.51
CA GLY A 738 -30.52 -26.65 -34.53
C GLY A 738 -30.71 -26.07 -33.13
N ALA A 739 -31.15 -26.91 -32.19
CA ALA A 739 -31.33 -26.52 -30.79
C ALA A 739 -30.02 -25.98 -30.18
N ALA A 740 -30.16 -25.00 -29.28
CA ALA A 740 -29.02 -24.47 -28.55
C ALA A 740 -28.43 -25.58 -27.65
N SER A 741 -27.14 -25.87 -27.80
CA SER A 741 -26.45 -26.97 -27.08
C SER A 741 -25.46 -26.46 -26.03
N ILE A 742 -25.43 -25.15 -25.80
CA ILE A 742 -24.60 -24.54 -24.77
C ILE A 742 -25.19 -24.82 -23.38
N SER A 743 -24.48 -25.62 -22.58
CA SER A 743 -24.77 -25.83 -21.15
C SER A 743 -23.68 -25.18 -20.29
N THR A 744 -24.05 -24.61 -19.14
CA THR A 744 -23.15 -23.86 -18.26
C THR A 744 -23.29 -24.26 -16.80
N ASN A 745 -23.07 -25.55 -16.55
CA ASN A 745 -22.97 -26.04 -15.18
C ASN A 745 -21.65 -25.58 -14.57
N GLU A 746 -20.61 -25.40 -15.38
CA GLU A 746 -19.30 -24.96 -14.97
C GLU A 746 -19.25 -23.45 -14.74
N ASN A 747 -18.40 -23.03 -13.80
CA ASN A 747 -18.34 -21.65 -13.36
C ASN A 747 -17.13 -20.89 -13.93
N PHE A 748 -16.34 -21.54 -14.80
CA PHE A 748 -15.23 -20.94 -15.54
C PHE A 748 -15.37 -21.29 -17.02
N ILE A 749 -15.72 -20.33 -17.86
CA ILE A 749 -16.08 -20.56 -19.26
C ILE A 749 -15.22 -19.67 -20.17
N VAL A 750 -14.57 -20.28 -21.17
CA VAL A 750 -13.78 -19.59 -22.19
C VAL A 750 -14.45 -19.72 -23.55
N PHE A 751 -14.81 -18.58 -24.15
CA PHE A 751 -15.24 -18.46 -25.54
C PHE A 751 -14.02 -18.23 -26.42
N ASN A 752 -13.63 -19.26 -27.17
CA ASN A 752 -12.52 -19.17 -28.10
C ASN A 752 -13.01 -18.65 -29.47
N PHE A 753 -12.49 -17.49 -29.89
CA PHE A 753 -12.81 -16.85 -31.16
C PHE A 753 -11.73 -17.01 -32.24
N GLN A 754 -10.62 -17.70 -31.94
CA GLN A 754 -9.49 -17.86 -32.85
C GLN A 754 -9.89 -18.44 -34.21
N SER A 755 -10.67 -19.52 -34.19
CA SER A 755 -11.18 -20.20 -35.40
C SER A 755 -12.10 -19.29 -36.22
N LEU A 756 -12.96 -18.51 -35.56
CA LEU A 756 -13.92 -17.60 -36.16
C LEU A 756 -13.22 -16.43 -36.87
N LEU A 757 -12.23 -15.82 -36.20
CA LEU A 757 -11.46 -14.69 -36.73
C LEU A 757 -10.51 -15.13 -37.86
N ALA A 758 -9.97 -16.35 -37.80
CA ALA A 758 -9.10 -16.90 -38.85
C ALA A 758 -9.84 -17.12 -40.18
N ASN A 759 -11.15 -17.39 -40.15
CA ASN A 759 -11.97 -17.68 -41.33
C ASN A 759 -12.21 -16.46 -42.26
N LYS A 760 -11.75 -15.25 -41.90
CA LYS A 760 -11.82 -13.99 -42.67
C LYS A 760 -13.22 -13.57 -43.17
N ASN A 761 -14.28 -14.19 -42.66
CA ASN A 761 -15.66 -13.82 -42.99
C ASN A 761 -16.24 -12.94 -41.89
N ASN A 762 -15.90 -11.65 -41.93
CA ASN A 762 -16.27 -10.67 -40.90
C ASN A 762 -17.78 -10.62 -40.66
N THR A 763 -18.61 -10.88 -41.68
CA THR A 763 -20.07 -10.89 -41.56
C THR A 763 -20.56 -11.98 -40.60
N ILE A 764 -20.07 -13.21 -40.77
CA ILE A 764 -20.45 -14.35 -39.90
C ILE A 764 -19.80 -14.18 -38.52
N ALA A 765 -18.56 -13.71 -38.46
CA ALA A 765 -17.87 -13.49 -37.19
C ALA A 765 -18.62 -12.50 -36.30
N ASN A 766 -19.07 -11.37 -36.87
CA ASN A 766 -19.82 -10.36 -36.13
C ASN A 766 -21.21 -10.85 -35.71
N ALA A 767 -21.90 -11.62 -36.56
CA ALA A 767 -23.20 -12.20 -36.21
C ALA A 767 -23.08 -13.25 -35.09
N GLN A 768 -22.05 -14.08 -35.13
CA GLN A 768 -21.76 -15.05 -34.09
C GLN A 768 -21.36 -14.37 -32.78
N MET A 769 -20.60 -13.27 -32.85
CA MET A 769 -20.30 -12.43 -31.69
C MET A 769 -21.59 -11.91 -31.05
N LEU A 770 -22.51 -11.36 -31.85
CA LEU A 770 -23.81 -10.86 -31.38
C LEU A 770 -24.56 -11.91 -30.55
N LEU A 771 -24.57 -13.16 -31.01
CA LEU A 771 -25.22 -14.27 -30.31
C LEU A 771 -24.54 -14.61 -28.99
N VAL A 772 -23.20 -14.66 -28.95
CA VAL A 772 -22.45 -14.91 -27.72
C VAL A 772 -22.70 -13.81 -26.69
N LEU A 773 -22.67 -12.54 -27.12
CA LEU A 773 -22.91 -11.40 -26.24
C LEU A 773 -24.33 -11.39 -25.68
N LYS A 774 -25.34 -11.64 -26.53
CA LYS A 774 -26.74 -11.78 -26.13
C LYS A 774 -26.94 -12.92 -25.11
N TRP A 775 -26.30 -14.05 -25.37
CA TRP A 775 -26.35 -15.19 -24.47
C TRP A 775 -25.67 -14.88 -23.14
N LEU A 776 -24.56 -14.13 -23.16
CA LEU A 776 -23.83 -13.73 -21.96
C LEU A 776 -24.67 -12.80 -21.07
N ASP A 777 -25.43 -11.87 -21.66
CA ASP A 777 -26.39 -11.04 -20.93
C ASP A 777 -27.43 -11.88 -20.15
N ASN A 778 -27.93 -12.96 -20.76
CA ASN A 778 -28.85 -13.88 -20.09
C ASN A 778 -28.23 -14.53 -18.85
N GLU A 779 -27.00 -15.01 -18.99
CA GLU A 779 -26.31 -15.67 -17.88
C GLU A 779 -26.02 -14.69 -16.73
N ILE A 780 -25.83 -13.41 -17.03
CA ILE A 780 -25.73 -12.37 -16.00
C ILE A 780 -27.05 -12.22 -15.24
N ILE A 781 -28.19 -12.20 -15.93
CA ILE A 781 -29.52 -12.12 -15.31
C ILE A 781 -29.77 -13.34 -14.41
N LYS A 782 -29.55 -14.55 -14.92
CA LYS A 782 -29.75 -15.78 -14.15
C LYS A 782 -28.93 -15.81 -12.86
N ASN A 783 -27.71 -15.26 -12.88
CA ASN A 783 -26.88 -15.17 -11.68
C ASN A 783 -27.47 -14.21 -10.63
N ARG A 784 -28.13 -13.12 -11.05
CA ARG A 784 -28.87 -12.22 -10.15
C ARG A 784 -30.05 -12.95 -9.51
N ASP A 785 -30.87 -13.63 -10.32
CA ASP A 785 -32.06 -14.34 -9.83
C ASP A 785 -31.67 -15.44 -8.85
N TYR A 786 -30.55 -16.11 -9.13
CA TYR A 786 -29.92 -17.06 -8.20
C TYR A 786 -29.56 -16.39 -6.85
N ASN A 787 -28.83 -15.28 -6.88
CA ASN A 787 -28.42 -14.58 -5.66
C ASN A 787 -29.62 -14.16 -4.81
N ILE A 788 -30.71 -13.72 -5.45
CA ILE A 788 -31.97 -13.38 -4.78
C ILE A 788 -32.62 -14.64 -4.17
N LYS A 789 -32.72 -15.71 -4.95
CA LYS A 789 -33.41 -16.95 -4.55
C LYS A 789 -32.74 -17.67 -3.38
N TYR A 790 -31.41 -17.69 -3.34
CA TYR A 790 -30.64 -18.42 -2.35
C TYR A 790 -29.96 -17.51 -1.31
N ASN A 791 -30.27 -16.21 -1.31
CA ASN A 791 -29.62 -15.20 -0.46
C ASN A 791 -28.08 -15.28 -0.51
N ALA A 792 -27.55 -15.56 -1.70
CA ALA A 792 -26.13 -15.74 -1.96
C ALA A 792 -25.51 -14.46 -2.56
N SER A 793 -24.19 -14.33 -2.47
CA SER A 793 -23.47 -13.18 -3.01
C SER A 793 -22.50 -13.57 -4.14
N ARG A 794 -22.94 -14.44 -5.04
CA ARG A 794 -22.12 -14.97 -6.13
C ARG A 794 -21.76 -13.88 -7.14
N LYS A 795 -20.47 -13.67 -7.37
CA LYS A 795 -19.94 -12.64 -8.28
C LYS A 795 -19.90 -13.14 -9.72
N ILE A 796 -20.03 -12.22 -10.66
CA ILE A 796 -19.88 -12.51 -12.09
C ILE A 796 -18.77 -11.64 -12.70
N VAL A 797 -17.87 -12.27 -13.44
CA VAL A 797 -16.72 -11.61 -14.06
C VAL A 797 -16.76 -11.88 -15.56
N VAL A 798 -16.76 -10.81 -16.35
CA VAL A 798 -16.74 -10.87 -17.82
C VAL A 798 -15.44 -10.27 -18.30
N VAL A 799 -14.59 -11.09 -18.89
CA VAL A 799 -13.27 -10.71 -19.36
C VAL A 799 -13.30 -10.64 -20.88
N ILE A 800 -12.85 -9.52 -21.42
CA ILE A 800 -12.76 -9.28 -22.85
C ILE A 800 -11.29 -9.07 -23.15
N ASP A 801 -10.65 -10.15 -23.62
CA ASP A 801 -9.24 -10.11 -23.97
C ASP A 801 -9.04 -9.57 -25.39
N GLU A 802 -7.94 -8.86 -25.60
CA GLU A 802 -7.65 -8.09 -26.81
C GLU A 802 -8.87 -7.35 -27.38
N ALA A 803 -9.52 -6.55 -26.53
CA ALA A 803 -10.76 -5.87 -26.85
C ALA A 803 -10.69 -5.02 -28.14
N HIS A 804 -9.50 -4.56 -28.53
CA HIS A 804 -9.28 -3.85 -29.79
C HIS A 804 -9.62 -4.69 -31.05
N VAL A 805 -9.52 -6.02 -30.98
CA VAL A 805 -9.89 -6.95 -32.07
C VAL A 805 -11.40 -6.91 -32.35
N PHE A 806 -12.21 -6.57 -31.35
CA PHE A 806 -13.67 -6.47 -31.47
C PHE A 806 -14.16 -5.08 -31.88
N ILE A 807 -13.27 -4.09 -32.00
CA ILE A 807 -13.63 -2.72 -32.38
C ILE A 807 -13.50 -2.58 -33.90
N ASP A 808 -14.62 -2.71 -34.62
CA ASP A 808 -14.72 -2.39 -36.05
C ASP A 808 -15.61 -1.16 -36.29
N SER A 809 -15.04 -0.16 -36.98
CA SER A 809 -15.75 1.03 -37.46
C SER A 809 -17.01 0.74 -38.30
N LYS A 810 -17.08 -0.42 -38.97
CA LYS A 810 -18.21 -0.81 -39.81
C LYS A 810 -19.36 -1.42 -39.01
N TYR A 811 -19.07 -1.94 -37.81
CA TYR A 811 -20.02 -2.69 -36.98
C TYR A 811 -19.76 -2.41 -35.50
N PRO A 812 -20.28 -1.30 -34.94
CA PRO A 812 -19.98 -0.86 -33.57
C PRO A 812 -20.65 -1.71 -32.47
N ILE A 813 -21.32 -2.81 -32.83
CA ILE A 813 -22.22 -3.54 -31.93
C ILE A 813 -21.49 -4.12 -30.71
N ALA A 814 -20.30 -4.70 -30.91
CA ALA A 814 -19.50 -5.21 -29.81
C ALA A 814 -19.05 -4.08 -28.86
N LEU A 815 -18.73 -2.91 -29.40
CA LEU A 815 -18.39 -1.73 -28.60
C LEU A 815 -19.59 -1.19 -27.81
N ASP A 816 -20.78 -1.16 -28.42
CA ASP A 816 -22.02 -0.77 -27.75
C ASP A 816 -22.39 -1.73 -26.62
N PHE A 817 -22.24 -3.04 -26.85
CA PHE A 817 -22.38 -4.04 -25.81
C PHE A 817 -21.41 -3.79 -24.65
N MET A 818 -20.11 -3.65 -24.93
CA MET A 818 -19.10 -3.38 -23.90
C MET A 818 -19.43 -2.14 -23.09
N TYR A 819 -19.89 -1.08 -23.76
CA TYR A 819 -20.28 0.17 -23.13
C TYR A 819 -21.49 0.00 -22.20
N GLN A 820 -22.53 -0.71 -22.67
CA GLN A 820 -23.74 -0.95 -21.88
C GLN A 820 -23.48 -1.91 -20.72
N LEU A 821 -22.64 -2.93 -20.92
CA LEU A 821 -22.22 -3.86 -19.88
C LEU A 821 -21.49 -3.11 -18.76
N ALA A 822 -20.54 -2.24 -19.10
CA ALA A 822 -19.75 -1.47 -18.12
C ALA A 822 -20.65 -0.66 -17.18
N LYS A 823 -21.74 -0.10 -17.69
CA LYS A 823 -22.69 0.70 -16.89
C LYS A 823 -23.60 -0.15 -16.00
N ARG A 824 -24.01 -1.32 -16.48
CA ARG A 824 -25.08 -2.13 -15.88
C ARG A 824 -24.57 -3.25 -14.99
N ILE A 825 -23.41 -3.85 -15.29
CA ILE A 825 -22.86 -5.01 -14.59
C ILE A 825 -22.68 -4.78 -13.08
N ARG A 826 -22.49 -3.52 -12.65
CA ARG A 826 -22.43 -3.14 -11.23
C ARG A 826 -23.71 -3.46 -10.45
N LYS A 827 -24.90 -3.40 -11.09
CA LYS A 827 -26.20 -3.72 -10.47
C LYS A 827 -26.29 -5.22 -10.10
N TYR A 828 -25.52 -6.05 -10.78
CA TYR A 828 -25.52 -7.51 -10.65
C TYR A 828 -24.32 -8.04 -9.86
N ASN A 829 -23.68 -7.17 -9.06
CA ASN A 829 -22.49 -7.52 -8.27
C ASN A 829 -21.37 -8.10 -9.16
N GLY A 830 -21.26 -7.60 -10.39
CA GLY A 830 -20.33 -8.09 -11.38
C GLY A 830 -19.22 -7.11 -11.74
N MET A 831 -18.26 -7.63 -12.50
CA MET A 831 -17.08 -6.93 -13.00
C MET A 831 -16.93 -7.18 -14.50
N GLN A 832 -16.72 -6.10 -15.26
CA GLN A 832 -16.16 -6.20 -16.60
C GLN A 832 -14.66 -5.95 -16.55
N MET A 833 -13.87 -6.81 -17.18
CA MET A 833 -12.44 -6.64 -17.35
C MET A 833 -12.11 -6.48 -18.83
N VAL A 834 -11.59 -5.31 -19.21
CA VAL A 834 -11.21 -4.99 -20.60
C VAL A 834 -9.70 -4.99 -20.71
N ILE A 835 -9.16 -5.82 -21.60
CA ILE A 835 -7.71 -5.97 -21.80
C ILE A 835 -7.36 -5.52 -23.21
N THR A 836 -6.35 -4.66 -23.35
CA THR A 836 -5.93 -4.19 -24.68
C THR A 836 -4.43 -3.89 -24.75
N GLN A 837 -3.83 -4.25 -25.90
CA GLN A 837 -2.47 -3.86 -26.28
C GLN A 837 -2.42 -2.50 -26.99
N ASN A 838 -3.39 -2.21 -27.85
CA ASN A 838 -3.36 -1.05 -28.73
C ASN A 838 -4.36 0.01 -28.27
N ILE A 839 -3.83 1.09 -27.69
CA ILE A 839 -4.62 2.21 -27.18
C ILE A 839 -5.16 3.06 -28.34
N LYS A 840 -4.48 3.09 -29.49
CA LYS A 840 -4.86 3.96 -30.62
C LYS A 840 -6.20 3.60 -31.22
N ASP A 841 -6.52 2.32 -31.26
CA ASP A 841 -7.80 1.83 -31.79
C ASP A 841 -8.99 2.30 -30.93
N PHE A 842 -8.75 2.56 -29.64
CA PHE A 842 -9.73 3.15 -28.73
C PHE A 842 -9.91 4.66 -28.93
N VAL A 843 -8.92 5.36 -29.49
CA VAL A 843 -8.90 6.82 -29.68
C VAL A 843 -9.28 7.24 -31.12
N GLY A 844 -9.69 6.29 -31.97
CA GLY A 844 -9.93 6.45 -33.42
C GLY A 844 -10.90 7.58 -33.86
N THR A 845 -12.04 7.24 -34.45
CA THR A 845 -13.05 8.26 -34.85
C THR A 845 -13.70 8.88 -33.62
N GLU A 846 -14.22 10.12 -33.69
CA GLU A 846 -14.82 10.81 -32.53
C GLU A 846 -15.90 9.98 -31.81
N GLU A 847 -16.71 9.22 -32.55
CA GLU A 847 -17.76 8.40 -31.98
C GLU A 847 -17.22 7.16 -31.23
N LEU A 848 -16.24 6.47 -31.82
CA LEU A 848 -15.54 5.35 -31.17
C LEU A 848 -14.80 5.84 -29.93
N ALA A 849 -14.07 6.96 -30.05
CA ALA A 849 -13.35 7.58 -28.96
C ALA A 849 -14.27 7.94 -27.80
N ARG A 850 -15.48 8.45 -28.06
CA ARG A 850 -16.47 8.75 -27.01
C ARG A 850 -16.90 7.51 -26.24
N LYS A 851 -17.25 6.42 -26.91
CA LYS A 851 -17.71 5.17 -26.27
C LYS A 851 -16.56 4.47 -25.53
N SER A 852 -15.42 4.34 -26.19
CA SER A 852 -14.17 3.80 -25.64
C SER A 852 -13.71 4.53 -24.38
N THR A 853 -13.65 5.87 -24.41
CA THR A 853 -13.30 6.70 -23.25
C THR A 853 -14.30 6.48 -22.11
N ALA A 854 -15.59 6.30 -22.43
CA ALA A 854 -16.59 6.09 -21.41
C ALA A 854 -16.51 4.70 -20.75
N ILE A 855 -16.04 3.66 -21.46
CA ILE A 855 -15.74 2.34 -20.85
C ILE A 855 -14.59 2.47 -19.85
N ILE A 856 -13.53 3.21 -20.20
CA ILE A 856 -12.39 3.44 -19.31
C ILE A 856 -12.81 4.30 -18.11
N ASN A 857 -13.59 5.35 -18.32
CA ASN A 857 -14.12 6.16 -17.21
C ASN A 857 -15.09 5.37 -16.31
N ALA A 858 -15.75 4.36 -16.86
CA ALA A 858 -16.58 3.43 -16.09
C ALA A 858 -15.77 2.33 -15.41
N SER A 859 -14.44 2.26 -15.63
CA SER A 859 -13.53 1.34 -14.96
C SER A 859 -12.97 1.98 -13.70
N GLN A 860 -13.20 1.34 -12.55
CA GLN A 860 -12.66 1.78 -11.26
C GLN A 860 -11.19 1.41 -11.12
N TYR A 861 -10.84 0.20 -11.57
CA TYR A 861 -9.50 -0.35 -11.42
C TYR A 861 -8.75 -0.28 -12.75
N SER A 862 -7.51 0.20 -12.73
CA SER A 862 -6.67 0.23 -13.92
C SER A 862 -5.31 -0.38 -13.65
N PHE A 863 -4.90 -1.35 -14.46
CA PHE A 863 -3.56 -1.93 -14.45
C PHE A 863 -2.83 -1.51 -15.71
N ILE A 864 -1.90 -0.57 -15.57
CA ILE A 864 -1.16 0.01 -16.68
C ILE A 864 0.27 -0.54 -16.66
N PHE A 865 0.52 -1.51 -17.51
CA PHE A 865 1.86 -2.07 -17.74
C PHE A 865 2.71 -1.15 -18.62
N PRO A 866 4.03 -1.41 -18.76
CA PRO A 866 4.91 -0.56 -19.54
C PRO A 866 4.41 -0.35 -20.97
N LEU A 867 4.34 0.91 -21.38
CA LEU A 867 3.92 1.35 -22.70
C LEU A 867 5.10 1.89 -23.51
N ALA A 868 4.95 1.95 -24.82
CA ALA A 868 5.90 2.72 -25.63
C ALA A 868 5.66 4.22 -25.41
N PRO A 869 6.69 5.08 -25.50
CA PRO A 869 6.53 6.52 -25.31
C PRO A 869 5.45 7.17 -26.20
N ASN A 870 5.26 6.65 -27.41
CA ASN A 870 4.24 7.14 -28.33
C ASN A 870 2.80 6.86 -27.83
N ASP A 871 2.58 5.74 -27.15
CA ASP A 871 1.24 5.34 -26.68
C ASP A 871 0.89 6.01 -25.34
N MET A 872 1.89 6.56 -24.65
CA MET A 872 1.71 7.31 -23.41
C MET A 872 0.89 8.59 -23.64
N GLN A 873 1.05 9.27 -24.78
CA GLN A 873 0.26 10.45 -25.12
C GLN A 873 -1.22 10.11 -25.27
N ASP A 874 -1.53 8.97 -25.90
CA ASP A 874 -2.91 8.52 -26.10
C ASP A 874 -3.53 8.04 -24.78
N LEU A 875 -2.75 7.40 -23.91
CA LEU A 875 -3.17 7.10 -22.54
C LEU A 875 -3.50 8.38 -21.75
N CYS A 876 -2.67 9.42 -21.83
CA CYS A 876 -2.96 10.70 -21.17
C CYS A 876 -4.26 11.33 -21.65
N LYS A 877 -4.56 11.26 -22.96
CA LYS A 877 -5.83 11.74 -23.52
C LYS A 877 -7.02 10.96 -22.97
N LEU A 878 -6.91 9.63 -22.86
CA LEU A 878 -7.98 8.79 -22.32
C LEU A 878 -8.28 9.11 -20.85
N TYR A 879 -7.24 9.41 -20.05
CA TYR A 879 -7.39 9.73 -18.63
C TYR A 879 -7.57 11.22 -18.34
N GLU A 880 -7.61 12.10 -19.36
CA GLU A 880 -7.74 13.56 -19.18
C GLU A 880 -8.97 13.93 -18.32
N LYS A 881 -10.07 13.20 -18.49
CA LYS A 881 -11.31 13.38 -17.72
C LYS A 881 -11.47 12.42 -16.53
N ALA A 882 -10.58 11.43 -16.40
CA ALA A 882 -10.59 10.39 -15.36
C ALA A 882 -9.49 10.62 -14.31
N GLY A 883 -9.23 11.88 -13.97
CA GLY A 883 -8.29 12.25 -12.92
C GLY A 883 -6.84 12.46 -13.36
N ALA A 884 -6.56 12.45 -14.68
CA ALA A 884 -5.28 12.73 -15.34
C ALA A 884 -4.07 11.92 -14.84
N ILE A 885 -3.06 11.74 -15.70
CA ILE A 885 -1.80 11.10 -15.34
C ILE A 885 -0.71 12.18 -15.31
N ASN A 886 -0.11 12.41 -14.14
CA ASN A 886 0.92 13.42 -13.93
C ASN A 886 2.28 12.97 -14.50
N GLU A 887 3.18 13.93 -14.77
CA GLU A 887 4.48 13.64 -15.41
C GLU A 887 5.29 12.56 -14.67
N SER A 888 5.33 12.60 -13.35
CA SER A 888 6.05 11.61 -12.55
C SER A 888 5.41 10.20 -12.67
N GLU A 889 4.09 10.08 -12.77
CA GLU A 889 3.40 8.80 -13.03
C GLU A 889 3.70 8.29 -14.45
N GLN A 890 3.83 9.18 -15.43
CA GLN A 890 4.21 8.81 -16.79
C GLN A 890 5.63 8.23 -16.81
N GLU A 891 6.57 8.86 -16.09
CA GLU A 891 7.93 8.33 -15.91
C GLU A 891 7.92 6.97 -15.21
N ASP A 892 7.10 6.80 -14.17
CA ASP A 892 6.93 5.52 -13.47
C ASP A 892 6.43 4.43 -14.45
N ILE A 893 5.41 4.70 -15.27
CA ILE A 893 4.85 3.75 -16.24
C ILE A 893 5.86 3.37 -17.33
N VAL A 894 6.61 4.34 -17.86
CA VAL A 894 7.56 4.12 -18.97
C VAL A 894 8.79 3.34 -18.49
N ASN A 895 9.26 3.60 -17.26
CA ASN A 895 10.45 2.97 -16.71
C ASN A 895 10.17 1.62 -16.01
N ASN A 896 8.92 1.22 -15.85
CA ASN A 896 8.56 -0.05 -15.25
C ASN A 896 9.11 -1.26 -16.05
N GLY A 897 9.59 -2.26 -15.31
CA GLY A 897 10.03 -3.54 -15.88
C GLY A 897 8.86 -4.45 -16.27
N ARG A 898 9.17 -5.57 -16.94
CA ARG A 898 8.17 -6.62 -17.23
C ARG A 898 7.58 -7.15 -15.93
N GLY A 899 6.26 -7.33 -15.88
CA GLY A 899 5.54 -7.81 -14.69
C GLY A 899 5.19 -6.72 -13.67
N ARG A 900 5.68 -5.49 -13.85
CA ARG A 900 5.35 -4.35 -12.99
C ARG A 900 4.27 -3.48 -13.63
N ALA A 901 3.17 -3.23 -12.92
CA ALA A 901 2.06 -2.42 -13.41
C ALA A 901 1.86 -1.19 -12.52
N PHE A 902 1.54 -0.05 -13.11
CA PHE A 902 0.98 1.08 -12.40
C PHE A 902 -0.52 0.84 -12.20
N VAL A 903 -0.91 0.62 -10.95
CA VAL A 903 -2.26 0.26 -10.52
C VAL A 903 -2.98 1.49 -9.99
N ILE A 904 -4.18 1.75 -10.47
CA ILE A 904 -5.10 2.77 -9.98
C ILE A 904 -6.29 2.04 -9.37
N THR A 905 -6.56 2.21 -8.08
CA THR A 905 -7.76 1.69 -7.40
C THR A 905 -8.76 2.80 -7.11
N SER A 906 -8.27 4.02 -6.88
CA SER A 906 -9.08 5.23 -6.73
C SER A 906 -8.30 6.46 -7.20
N PRO A 907 -8.93 7.65 -7.29
CA PRO A 907 -8.21 8.90 -7.53
C PRO A 907 -7.14 9.21 -6.47
N SER A 908 -7.29 8.70 -5.23
CA SER A 908 -6.36 8.92 -4.13
C SER A 908 -5.36 7.78 -3.93
N GLU A 909 -5.59 6.62 -4.56
CA GLU A 909 -4.76 5.43 -4.42
C GLU A 909 -4.27 4.92 -5.78
N ARG A 910 -2.98 5.18 -6.06
CA ARG A 910 -2.33 4.79 -7.31
C ARG A 910 -0.91 4.37 -7.06
N THR A 911 -0.45 3.18 -7.44
CA THR A 911 0.91 2.69 -7.17
C THR A 911 1.47 1.72 -8.20
N CYS A 912 2.80 1.67 -8.32
CA CYS A 912 3.46 0.58 -9.02
C CYS A 912 3.42 -0.69 -8.16
N VAL A 913 2.90 -1.77 -8.73
CA VAL A 913 2.83 -3.11 -8.14
C VAL A 913 3.60 -4.08 -9.03
N ASP A 914 4.51 -4.83 -8.43
CA ASP A 914 5.13 -5.99 -9.05
C ASP A 914 4.16 -7.15 -8.91
N ILE A 915 3.60 -7.62 -10.04
CA ILE A 915 2.61 -8.69 -10.05
C ILE A 915 3.31 -10.01 -9.75
N VAL A 916 2.84 -10.71 -8.72
CA VAL A 916 3.41 -11.98 -8.28
C VAL A 916 2.26 -12.93 -7.96
N ALA A 917 2.26 -14.10 -8.60
CA ALA A 917 1.38 -15.22 -8.25
C ALA A 917 2.10 -16.19 -7.30
N ALA A 918 1.34 -16.93 -6.50
CA ALA A 918 1.87 -18.04 -5.73
C ALA A 918 2.25 -19.20 -6.68
N GLU A 919 3.26 -20.01 -6.33
CA GLU A 919 3.74 -21.12 -7.16
C GLU A 919 2.61 -22.07 -7.60
N GLY A 920 1.70 -22.43 -6.69
CA GLY A 920 0.55 -23.29 -7.01
C GLY A 920 -0.44 -22.66 -8.00
N ILE A 921 -0.51 -21.33 -8.06
CA ILE A 921 -1.33 -20.61 -9.07
C ILE A 921 -0.60 -20.58 -10.41
N GLU A 922 0.72 -20.37 -10.42
CA GLU A 922 1.51 -20.35 -11.66
C GLU A 922 1.49 -21.69 -12.40
N ASP A 923 1.48 -22.80 -11.66
CA ASP A 923 1.36 -24.14 -12.21
C ASP A 923 0.09 -24.30 -13.07
N LEU A 924 -1.03 -23.71 -12.63
CA LEU A 924 -2.31 -23.74 -13.35
C LEU A 924 -2.26 -23.00 -14.70
N PHE A 925 -1.26 -22.15 -14.94
CA PHE A 925 -1.14 -21.41 -16.20
C PHE A 925 -0.52 -22.25 -17.32
N THR A 926 0.24 -23.28 -16.95
CA THR A 926 1.13 -23.99 -17.90
C THR A 926 0.85 -25.48 -18.01
N MET A 927 0.41 -26.12 -16.92
CA MET A 927 0.10 -27.55 -16.86
C MET A 927 -0.95 -27.98 -17.86
#